data_AF-A0A384JUI2-F1
#
_entry.id   AF-A0A384JUI2-F1
#
_cell.length_a   1.000
_cell.length_b   1.000
_cell.length_c   1.000
_cell.angle_alpha   90.00
_cell.angle_beta   90.00
_cell.angle_gamma   90.00
#
_symmetry.space_group_name_H-M   'P 1'
#
loop_
_entity.id
_entity.type
_entity.pdbx_description
1 polymer ?
#
loop_
_entity_poly.entity_id
_entity_poly.type
_entity_poly.pdbx_seq_one_letter_code
_entity_poly.pdbx_strand_id
1 'polypeptide(L)'
;MSTSVDINHNFDGQRHWFKQFTYTNPTLRDAEKAGPLDPVPTHFHRDILNRETWRPRDLLRYISPSYGKPYHMLVQAASSPDIQPQGEWRRRRVGGNAPTLLRVSSWAIGNELDSAQNIALAVGRSILVLPIIIFIAVYGITNGDGKNSDKYTRFPHKCYEYPKHALNQLDAAPNAAQWIKGQRQDDGDKTYITKGEQNRLLRPRALVVFRNNKWEVVEDGSFSGPYIFISFAAAQYQRPAPTDQNPGKTELDQEAIDLRARKLTLHHGMEAYWADFHCRAELQPEATDDVHRFCDVTRGAEKVCVVLPDRSPQALVFFGQRLWCLPEILLARDHKVSVCTPDFQNKDGVDNIEVVDIMEFTHRSWARKLTPSNEIIHDGNDEIFRLLAEHYTGSLSLSRLELIQVALKALKSRQFTEFQRGDIAYALMTLLTKRPRMDPSDTEEQALARLSLANDSDQIVERMACMDGIRMTGKPAWFNLEDDLGANLWDIQPLCQVAGVCHDASLILDGAHAISIRWKDIPRIYSLRRRSWKKLGADWALAFGPLLFIVGCVLVAQGSSVGGLGAFFLVLGLIILLSAPFAVLILYGGKVWGATPWLVGFEGTLPLDQIETLTFGNSIGRLQYTPSSGPYCTRKENERIGGEPQFNVSDLPLGHRFFTLIDTGTMTVTVFSAERPPSVALLAGKEGGMLRAILCSYERSNNGLRKECVLRMETPMWDASDAMGWVKLT
;
A
#
# COMPACT_ATOMS: atom_id res chain seq x y z
N MET A 1 18.91 -6.80 38.93
CA MET A 1 18.36 -5.87 39.95
C MET A 1 17.30 -4.97 39.31
N SER A 2 16.04 -5.26 39.59
CA SER A 2 14.88 -4.46 39.18
C SER A 2 14.89 -3.13 39.90
N THR A 3 14.85 -2.03 39.16
CA THR A 3 14.70 -0.69 39.73
C THR A 3 13.25 -0.28 39.53
N SER A 4 12.49 -0.32 40.62
CA SER A 4 11.16 0.26 40.71
C SER A 4 11.31 1.77 40.58
N VAL A 5 10.70 2.36 39.55
CA VAL A 5 10.60 3.81 39.42
C VAL A 5 9.35 4.26 40.16
N ASP A 6 9.50 5.26 41.04
CA ASP A 6 8.41 5.85 41.80
C ASP A 6 7.44 6.59 40.86
N ILE A 7 6.17 6.21 40.92
CA ILE A 7 5.09 6.58 40.01
C ILE A 7 4.67 8.04 40.20
N ASN A 8 5.06 8.67 41.31
CA ASN A 8 4.64 10.03 41.64
C ASN A 8 5.30 11.13 40.77
N HIS A 9 6.42 10.86 40.10
CA HIS A 9 7.15 11.88 39.34
C HIS A 9 6.89 11.88 37.81
N ASN A 10 6.34 10.79 37.25
CA ASN A 10 6.04 10.68 35.81
C ASN A 10 4.55 10.44 35.61
N PHE A 11 3.79 11.54 35.67
CA PHE A 11 2.34 11.58 35.72
C PHE A 11 1.69 11.50 34.31
N ASP A 12 0.81 10.51 34.08
CA ASP A 12 0.01 10.35 32.86
C ASP A 12 -1.51 10.57 33.09
N GLY A 13 -1.88 11.59 33.87
CA GLY A 13 -3.21 12.20 33.74
C GLY A 13 -4.44 11.32 34.02
N GLN A 14 -4.31 10.15 34.66
CA GLN A 14 -5.46 9.43 35.24
C GLN A 14 -5.12 8.85 36.61
N ARG A 15 -5.71 9.41 37.68
CA ARG A 15 -5.72 8.79 39.01
C ARG A 15 -6.76 7.66 39.03
N HIS A 16 -6.30 6.41 39.14
CA HIS A 16 -7.16 5.27 39.48
C HIS A 16 -6.69 4.66 40.81
N TRP A 17 -7.56 4.67 41.81
CA TRP A 17 -7.24 4.46 43.23
C TRP A 17 -6.79 3.04 43.63
N PHE A 18 -6.93 2.00 42.79
CA PHE A 18 -6.80 0.59 43.24
C PHE A 18 -6.19 -0.42 42.25
N LYS A 19 -5.28 -0.04 41.34
CA LYS A 19 -4.55 -1.04 40.53
C LYS A 19 -3.05 -0.78 40.46
N GLN A 20 -2.29 -1.52 41.27
CA GLN A 20 -0.87 -1.77 41.02
C GLN A 20 -0.75 -2.69 39.81
N PHE A 21 -0.44 -2.13 38.64
CA PHE A 21 0.06 -2.92 37.52
C PHE A 21 1.57 -2.85 37.54
N THR A 22 2.22 -3.99 37.72
CA THR A 22 3.65 -4.15 37.51
C THR A 22 3.96 -4.00 36.02
N TYR A 23 4.72 -2.96 35.70
CA TYR A 23 5.25 -2.71 34.36
C TYR A 23 6.67 -3.28 34.28
N THR A 24 6.93 -4.13 33.30
CA THR A 24 8.29 -4.49 32.90
C THR A 24 8.63 -3.67 31.66
N ASN A 25 9.62 -2.77 31.82
CA ASN A 25 10.13 -1.97 30.72
C ASN A 25 10.79 -2.90 29.69
N PRO A 26 10.41 -2.87 28.40
CA PRO A 26 11.28 -3.39 27.36
C PRO A 26 12.56 -2.58 27.45
N THR A 27 13.69 -3.27 27.59
CA THR A 27 15.00 -2.67 27.75
C THR A 27 15.36 -1.84 26.50
N LEU A 28 15.10 -0.53 26.54
CA LEU A 28 15.96 0.50 25.96
C LEU A 28 17.10 0.86 26.94
N ARG A 29 17.42 -0.04 27.87
CA ARG A 29 18.68 0.03 28.61
C ARG A 29 19.75 -0.57 27.73
N ASP A 30 20.29 0.26 26.84
CA ASP A 30 21.69 0.21 26.42
C ASP A 30 22.13 1.53 25.76
N ALA A 31 21.20 2.34 25.24
CA ALA A 31 21.52 3.66 24.70
C ALA A 31 21.68 4.78 25.75
N GLU A 32 21.48 4.53 27.05
CA GLU A 32 21.67 5.57 28.09
C GLU A 32 22.89 5.31 28.98
N LYS A 33 23.63 4.21 28.76
CA LYS A 33 24.81 3.83 29.57
C LYS A 33 26.16 3.98 28.85
N ALA A 34 26.16 4.33 27.58
CA ALA A 34 27.37 4.34 26.75
C ALA A 34 27.93 5.76 26.56
N GLY A 35 28.40 6.41 27.63
CA GLY A 35 29.14 7.68 27.51
C GLY A 35 28.38 8.80 26.77
N PRO A 36 29.08 9.87 26.31
CA PRO A 36 28.46 10.89 25.49
C PRO A 36 28.23 10.29 24.09
N LEU A 37 27.03 9.76 23.88
CA LEU A 37 26.59 9.31 22.56
C LEU A 37 26.43 10.52 21.65
N ASP A 38 26.79 10.33 20.38
CA ASP A 38 26.45 11.26 19.30
C ASP A 38 24.96 11.66 19.40
N PRO A 39 24.60 12.93 19.10
CA PRO A 39 23.24 13.42 19.28
C PRO A 39 22.24 12.51 18.55
N VAL A 40 21.37 11.83 19.31
CA VAL A 40 20.35 10.95 18.75
C VAL A 40 19.53 11.73 17.72
N PRO A 41 19.41 11.24 16.47
CA PRO A 41 18.71 11.98 15.42
C PRO A 41 17.29 12.30 15.87
N THR A 42 16.94 13.59 15.84
CA THR A 42 15.61 14.06 16.20
C THR A 42 14.70 14.07 14.97
N HIS A 43 13.48 13.58 15.14
CA HIS A 43 12.48 13.51 14.08
C HIS A 43 11.41 14.60 14.26
N PHE A 44 11.20 15.32 13.18
CA PHE A 44 10.20 16.38 13.04
C PHE A 44 8.78 15.79 13.00
N HIS A 45 7.82 16.50 13.59
CA HIS A 45 6.40 16.24 13.39
C HIS A 45 5.62 17.55 13.53
N ARG A 46 4.69 17.77 12.60
CA ARG A 46 3.71 18.86 12.65
C ARG A 46 2.32 18.27 12.80
N ASP A 47 1.58 18.71 13.82
CA ASP A 47 0.21 18.28 14.06
C ASP A 47 -0.80 19.01 13.16
N ILE A 48 -2.07 18.56 13.16
CA ILE A 48 -3.15 19.16 12.37
C ILE A 48 -3.46 20.63 12.75
N LEU A 49 -2.97 21.08 13.91
CA LEU A 49 -3.10 22.45 14.42
C LEU A 49 -1.81 23.26 14.18
N ASN A 50 -0.93 22.79 13.29
CA ASN A 50 0.35 23.39 12.91
C ASN A 50 1.39 23.49 14.05
N ARG A 51 1.25 22.70 15.12
CA ARG A 51 2.25 22.69 16.20
C ARG A 51 3.38 21.75 15.88
N GLU A 52 4.60 22.23 16.08
CA GLU A 52 5.81 21.49 15.75
C GLU A 52 6.40 20.82 16.98
N THR A 53 6.84 19.58 16.82
CA THR A 53 7.53 18.85 17.88
C THR A 53 8.73 18.10 17.34
N TRP A 54 9.85 18.22 18.06
CA TRP A 54 11.10 17.51 17.78
C TRP A 54 11.34 16.50 18.89
N ARG A 55 11.53 15.23 18.55
CA ARG A 55 11.80 14.17 19.52
C ARG A 55 12.82 13.18 18.93
N PRO A 56 13.71 12.59 19.74
CA PRO A 56 14.63 11.56 19.27
C PRO A 56 13.89 10.34 18.73
N ARG A 57 14.57 9.54 17.90
CA ARG A 57 14.08 8.21 17.51
C ARG A 57 13.82 7.37 18.76
N ASP A 58 12.65 6.74 18.80
CA ASP A 58 12.10 6.04 19.96
C ASP A 58 11.20 4.88 19.46
N LEU A 59 10.56 4.15 20.36
CA LEU A 59 9.55 3.12 20.09
C LEU A 59 8.48 3.59 19.09
N LEU A 60 7.84 2.63 18.42
CA LEU A 60 6.76 2.83 17.46
C LEU A 60 5.67 3.73 18.04
N ARG A 61 5.14 4.65 17.22
CA ARG A 61 4.14 5.65 17.63
C ARG A 61 2.89 5.58 16.77
N TYR A 62 1.79 6.11 17.30
CA TYR A 62 0.56 6.37 16.57
C TYR A 62 0.06 7.78 16.87
N ILE A 63 -0.72 8.38 15.97
CA ILE A 63 -1.37 9.67 16.24
C ILE A 63 -2.66 9.42 17.01
N SER A 64 -2.79 10.02 18.18
CA SER A 64 -3.99 9.87 19.00
C SER A 64 -5.20 10.55 18.35
N PRO A 65 -6.33 9.85 18.14
CA PRO A 65 -7.56 10.44 17.63
C PRO A 65 -8.12 11.57 18.49
N SER A 66 -7.87 11.51 19.80
CA SER A 66 -8.40 12.49 20.76
C SER A 66 -7.55 13.75 20.88
N TYR A 67 -6.23 13.61 20.73
CA TYR A 67 -5.29 14.70 20.99
C TYR A 67 -4.56 15.22 19.75
N GLY A 68 -4.59 14.48 18.63
CA GLY A 68 -3.88 14.84 17.40
C GLY A 68 -2.35 14.76 17.50
N LYS A 69 -1.81 14.10 18.54
CA LYS A 69 -0.38 14.04 18.82
C LYS A 69 0.16 12.61 18.75
N PRO A 70 1.46 12.41 18.42
CA PRO A 70 2.08 11.09 18.43
C PRO A 70 2.31 10.56 19.84
N TYR A 71 1.74 9.39 20.16
CA TYR A 71 1.94 8.64 21.42
C TYR A 71 2.60 7.29 21.15
N HIS A 72 3.27 6.74 22.17
CA HIS A 72 3.83 5.38 22.10
C HIS A 72 2.76 4.35 21.84
N MET A 73 3.06 3.40 20.96
CA MET A 73 2.14 2.33 20.63
C MET A 73 2.12 1.26 21.72
N LEU A 74 0.91 0.98 22.23
CA LEU A 74 0.61 -0.09 23.16
C LEU A 74 -0.36 -1.05 22.48
N VAL A 75 0.04 -2.31 22.38
CA VAL A 75 -0.67 -3.35 21.64
C VAL A 75 -1.15 -4.44 22.59
N GLN A 76 -2.42 -4.80 22.47
CA GLN A 76 -2.96 -5.99 23.10
C GLN A 76 -2.37 -7.24 22.42
N ALA A 77 -1.90 -8.22 23.19
CA ALA A 77 -1.32 -9.45 22.68
C ALA A 77 -2.02 -10.66 23.31
N ALA A 78 -2.44 -11.60 22.46
CA ALA A 78 -2.99 -12.88 22.87
C ALA A 78 -1.86 -13.77 23.42
N SER A 79 -2.21 -14.67 24.35
CA SER A 79 -1.29 -15.67 24.91
C SER A 79 -1.07 -16.84 23.95
N SER A 80 -0.71 -16.54 22.70
CA SER A 80 -0.41 -17.52 21.66
C SER A 80 1.11 -17.77 21.58
N PRO A 81 1.58 -18.92 21.04
CA PRO A 81 3.00 -19.27 21.01
C PRO A 81 3.87 -18.41 20.07
N ASP A 82 3.28 -17.55 19.24
CA ASP A 82 3.97 -16.69 18.25
C ASP A 82 4.60 -15.41 18.82
N ILE A 83 4.94 -15.40 20.11
CA ILE A 83 5.57 -14.23 20.74
C ILE A 83 7.03 -14.19 20.30
N GLN A 84 7.28 -13.68 19.10
CA GLN A 84 8.58 -13.11 18.75
C GLN A 84 9.00 -12.13 19.86
N PRO A 85 10.30 -12.00 20.18
CA PRO A 85 10.78 -11.15 21.26
C PRO A 85 10.22 -9.73 21.17
N GLN A 86 10.06 -9.07 22.32
CA GLN A 86 9.57 -7.69 22.36
C GLN A 86 10.40 -6.81 21.43
N GLY A 87 9.78 -6.35 20.34
CA GLY A 87 10.42 -5.53 19.31
C GLY A 87 10.20 -4.05 19.57
N GLU A 88 9.58 -3.36 18.61
CA GLU A 88 9.48 -1.89 18.58
C GLU A 88 8.29 -1.27 19.34
N TRP A 89 7.38 -2.07 19.93
CA TRP A 89 6.18 -1.58 20.63
C TRP A 89 5.93 -2.30 21.95
N ARG A 90 5.11 -1.68 22.82
CA ARG A 90 4.75 -2.24 24.13
C ARG A 90 3.58 -3.20 24.00
N ARG A 91 3.62 -4.30 24.75
CA ARG A 91 2.56 -5.31 24.78
C ARG A 91 1.80 -5.30 26.11
N ARG A 92 0.51 -5.59 26.05
CA ARG A 92 -0.35 -5.87 27.20
C ARG A 92 -1.22 -7.08 26.87
N ARG A 93 -1.62 -7.88 27.87
CA ARG A 93 -2.60 -8.95 27.64
C ARG A 93 -3.92 -8.39 27.09
N VAL A 94 -4.54 -9.09 26.14
CA VAL A 94 -5.89 -8.75 25.65
C VAL A 94 -6.86 -8.68 26.83
N GLY A 95 -7.68 -7.63 26.84
CA GLY A 95 -8.63 -7.34 27.91
C GLY A 95 -9.82 -6.56 27.38
N GLY A 96 -10.99 -6.87 27.93
CA GLY A 96 -12.28 -6.29 27.56
C GLY A 96 -12.77 -5.23 28.55
N ASN A 97 -13.63 -4.33 28.07
CA ASN A 97 -14.29 -3.29 28.89
C ASN A 97 -15.83 -3.40 28.83
N ALA A 98 -16.33 -4.64 28.85
CA ALA A 98 -17.77 -4.91 28.97
C ALA A 98 -18.36 -4.30 30.26
N PRO A 99 -19.64 -3.91 30.26
CA PRO A 99 -20.31 -3.32 31.43
C PRO A 99 -20.14 -4.19 32.68
N THR A 100 -19.78 -3.57 33.80
CA THR A 100 -19.53 -4.29 35.07
C THR A 100 -20.74 -5.12 35.49
N LEU A 101 -21.95 -4.55 35.37
CA LEU A 101 -23.20 -5.22 35.68
C LEU A 101 -23.37 -6.52 34.86
N LEU A 102 -23.05 -6.47 33.58
CA LEU A 102 -23.10 -7.63 32.70
C LEU A 102 -22.05 -8.68 33.07
N ARG A 103 -20.81 -8.27 33.33
CA ARG A 103 -19.72 -9.19 33.71
C ARG A 103 -20.01 -9.95 35.00
N VAL A 104 -20.56 -9.25 36.00
CA VAL A 104 -20.88 -9.87 37.28
C VAL A 104 -22.12 -10.76 37.12
N SER A 105 -23.11 -10.35 36.31
CA SER A 105 -24.30 -11.17 36.04
C SER A 105 -23.98 -12.42 35.23
N SER A 106 -23.12 -12.33 34.22
CA SER A 106 -22.67 -13.51 33.44
C SER A 106 -21.85 -14.47 34.29
N TRP A 107 -20.99 -13.96 35.18
CA TRP A 107 -20.27 -14.79 36.14
C TRP A 107 -21.20 -15.48 37.14
N ALA A 108 -22.23 -14.78 37.63
CA ALA A 108 -23.20 -15.32 38.57
C ALA A 108 -23.99 -16.48 37.97
N ILE A 109 -24.38 -16.34 36.70
CA ILE A 109 -25.21 -17.34 36.00
C ILE A 109 -24.38 -18.51 35.46
N GLY A 110 -23.14 -18.26 35.00
CA GLY A 110 -22.31 -19.27 34.34
C GLY A 110 -22.77 -19.58 32.92
N ASN A 111 -22.05 -20.50 32.26
CA ASN A 111 -22.27 -20.83 30.84
C ASN A 111 -23.24 -21.99 30.61
N GLU A 112 -23.54 -22.83 31.61
CA GLU A 112 -24.35 -24.04 31.47
C GLU A 112 -25.34 -24.20 32.63
N LEU A 113 -26.64 -24.19 32.33
CA LEU A 113 -27.75 -24.28 33.29
C LEU A 113 -28.48 -25.64 33.22
N ASP A 114 -27.80 -26.68 32.78
CA ASP A 114 -28.45 -27.95 32.43
C ASP A 114 -28.64 -28.92 33.61
N SER A 115 -27.96 -28.67 34.74
CA SER A 115 -28.04 -29.50 35.95
C SER A 115 -28.60 -28.74 37.15
N ALA A 116 -29.38 -29.41 38.00
CA ALA A 116 -29.89 -28.85 39.25
C ALA A 116 -28.78 -28.31 40.17
N GLN A 117 -27.59 -28.92 40.12
CA GLN A 117 -26.41 -28.44 40.85
C GLN A 117 -25.91 -27.09 40.31
N ASN A 118 -25.95 -26.89 38.99
CA ASN A 118 -25.54 -25.63 38.35
C ASN A 118 -26.55 -24.51 38.63
N ILE A 119 -27.85 -24.85 38.70
CA ILE A 119 -28.90 -23.90 39.08
C ILE A 119 -28.72 -23.46 40.55
N ALA A 120 -28.48 -24.41 41.46
CA ALA A 120 -28.21 -24.09 42.86
C ALA A 120 -26.93 -23.24 43.02
N LEU A 121 -25.89 -23.55 42.25
CA LEU A 121 -24.65 -22.76 42.20
C LEU A 121 -24.88 -21.35 41.67
N ALA A 122 -25.71 -21.20 40.62
CA ALA A 122 -26.06 -19.91 40.04
C ALA A 122 -26.88 -19.05 41.01
N VAL A 123 -27.83 -19.65 41.74
CA VAL A 123 -28.59 -18.97 42.81
C VAL A 123 -27.64 -18.53 43.94
N GLY A 124 -26.74 -19.42 44.38
CA GLY A 124 -25.75 -19.10 45.40
C GLY A 124 -24.82 -17.94 45.00
N ARG A 125 -24.30 -17.96 43.76
CA ARG A 125 -23.49 -16.84 43.22
C ARG A 125 -24.30 -15.56 43.04
N SER A 126 -25.57 -15.67 42.67
CA SER A 126 -26.46 -14.51 42.54
C SER A 126 -26.63 -13.79 43.88
N ILE A 127 -26.80 -14.54 44.99
CA ILE A 127 -26.87 -13.98 46.35
C ILE A 127 -25.60 -13.17 46.68
N LEU A 128 -24.41 -13.70 46.36
CA LEU A 128 -23.13 -13.01 46.60
C LEU A 128 -22.99 -11.70 45.82
N VAL A 129 -23.66 -11.61 44.67
CA VAL A 129 -23.58 -10.48 43.75
C VAL A 129 -24.66 -9.41 44.04
N LEU A 130 -25.72 -9.75 44.79
CA LEU A 130 -26.82 -8.82 45.09
C LEU A 130 -26.36 -7.48 45.68
N PRO A 131 -25.43 -7.40 46.65
CA PRO A 131 -25.00 -6.12 47.19
C PRO A 131 -24.37 -5.22 46.12
N ILE A 132 -23.65 -5.81 45.17
CA ILE A 132 -23.02 -5.11 44.06
C ILE A 132 -24.09 -4.59 43.08
N ILE A 133 -25.10 -5.40 42.76
CA ILE A 133 -26.21 -5.00 41.88
C ILE A 133 -27.04 -3.87 42.52
N ILE A 134 -27.39 -4.00 43.81
CA ILE A 134 -28.13 -2.96 44.56
C ILE A 134 -27.32 -1.66 44.57
N PHE A 135 -26.02 -1.74 44.86
CA PHE A 135 -25.15 -0.57 44.88
C PHE A 135 -25.08 0.11 43.50
N ILE A 136 -24.90 -0.66 42.42
CA ILE A 136 -24.85 -0.13 41.05
C ILE A 136 -26.18 0.50 40.62
N ALA A 137 -27.30 -0.15 40.94
CA ALA A 137 -28.64 0.28 40.54
C ALA A 137 -29.13 1.51 41.32
N VAL A 138 -28.89 1.56 42.65
CA VAL A 138 -29.35 2.65 43.52
C VAL A 138 -28.54 3.93 43.33
N TYR A 139 -27.21 3.81 43.19
CA TYR A 139 -26.35 4.99 43.03
C TYR A 139 -26.30 5.52 41.59
N GLY A 140 -27.07 4.94 40.67
CA GLY A 140 -27.04 5.34 39.27
C GLY A 140 -25.65 5.23 38.67
N ILE A 141 -24.80 4.32 39.18
CA ILE A 141 -23.53 3.94 38.56
C ILE A 141 -23.87 3.04 37.36
N THR A 142 -24.78 3.49 36.51
CA THR A 142 -24.68 3.19 35.10
C THR A 142 -23.37 3.83 34.68
N ASN A 143 -22.27 3.10 34.85
CA ASN A 143 -21.13 3.29 33.97
C ASN A 143 -21.76 3.15 32.59
N GLY A 144 -22.01 4.28 31.92
CA GLY A 144 -22.97 4.35 30.83
C GLY A 144 -22.68 3.36 29.72
N ASP A 145 -23.64 3.24 28.83
CA ASP A 145 -23.39 2.73 27.50
C ASP A 145 -22.18 3.44 26.85
N GLY A 146 -21.47 2.75 25.95
CA GLY A 146 -20.36 3.34 25.21
C GLY A 146 -20.74 4.66 24.53
N LYS A 147 -19.75 5.44 24.08
CA LYS A 147 -20.04 6.68 23.36
C LYS A 147 -20.88 6.37 22.12
N ASN A 148 -22.14 6.80 22.08
CA ASN A 148 -22.98 6.68 20.91
C ASN A 148 -22.40 7.55 19.78
N SER A 149 -22.04 6.92 18.67
CA SER A 149 -21.43 7.54 17.49
C SER A 149 -21.78 6.66 16.31
N ASP A 150 -22.25 7.27 15.23
CA ASP A 150 -22.54 6.55 13.99
C ASP A 150 -21.31 6.47 13.08
N LYS A 151 -20.21 7.13 13.46
CA LYS A 151 -18.95 7.19 12.69
C LYS A 151 -17.77 6.56 13.43
N TYR A 152 -16.84 6.03 12.64
CA TYR A 152 -15.56 5.51 13.11
C TYR A 152 -14.69 6.62 13.72
N THR A 153 -13.68 6.23 14.48
CA THR A 153 -12.69 7.18 15.00
C THR A 153 -11.85 7.78 13.89
N ARG A 154 -11.99 9.10 13.69
CA ARG A 154 -11.20 9.88 12.75
C ARG A 154 -9.70 9.82 13.05
N PHE A 155 -8.89 9.87 12.00
CA PHE A 155 -7.44 10.03 12.07
C PHE A 155 -7.03 11.50 11.84
N PRO A 156 -6.59 12.24 12.86
CA PRO A 156 -6.31 13.68 12.74
C PRO A 156 -4.87 13.96 12.28
N HIS A 157 -4.56 13.71 11.01
CA HIS A 157 -3.25 13.99 10.42
C HIS A 157 -3.35 14.62 9.04
N LYS A 158 -2.35 15.42 8.67
CA LYS A 158 -2.26 16.06 7.36
C LYS A 158 -0.78 16.18 6.98
N CYS A 159 -0.49 15.94 5.71
CA CYS A 159 0.79 16.25 5.10
C CYS A 159 0.87 17.75 4.80
N TYR A 160 1.96 18.38 5.25
CA TYR A 160 2.25 19.80 5.00
C TYR A 160 3.44 19.99 4.06
N GLU A 161 4.03 18.91 3.59
CA GLU A 161 5.16 18.94 2.66
C GLU A 161 4.62 19.20 1.25
N TYR A 162 5.31 20.06 0.51
CA TYR A 162 5.04 20.18 -0.91
C TYR A 162 5.53 18.90 -1.61
N PRO A 163 4.76 18.37 -2.57
CA PRO A 163 5.27 17.31 -3.43
C PRO A 163 6.44 17.83 -4.28
N LYS A 164 7.38 16.94 -4.58
CA LYS A 164 8.42 17.15 -5.59
C LYS A 164 7.77 17.35 -6.97
N HIS A 165 6.84 16.45 -7.30
CA HIS A 165 6.04 16.49 -8.52
C HIS A 165 4.55 16.55 -8.15
N ALA A 166 3.91 17.68 -8.41
CA ALA A 166 2.50 17.90 -8.14
C ALA A 166 1.64 17.57 -9.36
N LEU A 167 0.43 17.05 -9.14
CA LEU A 167 -0.58 16.91 -10.19
C LEU A 167 -1.00 18.30 -10.72
N ASN A 168 -1.28 19.22 -9.79
CA ASN A 168 -1.63 20.60 -10.10
C ASN A 168 -0.42 21.51 -9.85
N GLN A 169 -0.12 22.39 -10.80
CA GLN A 169 1.01 23.32 -10.69
C GLN A 169 0.87 24.31 -9.53
N LEU A 170 -0.37 24.62 -9.10
CA LEU A 170 -0.62 25.47 -7.93
C LEU A 170 -0.22 24.81 -6.61
N ASP A 171 -0.17 23.48 -6.60
CA ASP A 171 0.20 22.67 -5.44
C ASP A 171 1.72 22.36 -5.40
N ALA A 172 2.47 22.82 -6.42
CA ALA A 172 3.92 22.71 -6.44
C ALA A 172 4.56 23.73 -5.49
N ALA A 173 5.75 23.42 -4.96
CA ALA A 173 6.46 24.34 -4.09
C ALA A 173 6.73 25.69 -4.81
N PRO A 174 6.44 26.85 -4.18
CA PRO A 174 6.52 28.15 -4.84
C PRO A 174 7.94 28.50 -5.30
N ASN A 175 8.94 28.03 -4.56
CA ASN A 175 10.37 28.25 -4.83
C ASN A 175 11.05 27.02 -5.45
N ALA A 176 10.29 26.09 -6.04
CA ALA A 176 10.87 24.93 -6.71
C ALA A 176 11.81 25.36 -7.84
N ALA A 177 13.08 24.97 -7.74
CA ALA A 177 14.08 25.24 -8.74
C ALA A 177 13.62 24.69 -10.10
N GLN A 178 13.62 25.54 -11.12
CA GLN A 178 13.31 25.12 -12.50
C GLN A 178 14.47 24.35 -13.14
N TRP A 179 15.68 24.56 -12.60
CA TRP A 179 16.94 24.03 -13.09
C TRP A 179 17.55 23.14 -12.03
N ILE A 180 17.83 21.89 -12.38
CA ILE A 180 18.45 20.91 -11.48
C ILE A 180 19.79 20.48 -12.06
N LYS A 181 20.81 20.37 -11.23
CA LYS A 181 22.11 19.86 -11.66
C LYS A 181 22.05 18.35 -11.88
N GLY A 182 22.83 17.86 -12.85
CA GLY A 182 23.06 16.43 -13.00
C GLY A 182 23.58 15.80 -11.71
N GLN A 183 23.25 14.52 -11.49
CA GLN A 183 23.69 13.79 -10.29
C GLN A 183 24.83 12.80 -10.56
N ARG A 184 25.18 12.56 -11.82
CA ARG A 184 26.24 11.64 -12.20
C ARG A 184 27.57 12.40 -12.35
N GLN A 185 28.67 11.64 -12.33
CA GLN A 185 30.01 12.21 -12.48
C GLN A 185 30.23 12.87 -13.85
N ASP A 186 29.54 12.40 -14.88
CA ASP A 186 29.60 12.87 -16.26
C ASP A 186 28.71 14.09 -16.56
N ASP A 187 27.74 14.40 -15.68
CA ASP A 187 26.76 15.48 -15.89
C ASP A 187 26.58 16.46 -14.72
N GLY A 188 27.37 16.32 -13.64
CA GLY A 188 27.24 17.11 -12.41
C GLY A 188 27.32 18.64 -12.58
N ASP A 189 28.06 19.12 -13.59
CA ASP A 189 28.17 20.55 -13.90
C ASP A 189 27.03 21.08 -14.77
N LYS A 190 26.21 20.20 -15.34
CA LYS A 190 25.18 20.54 -16.31
C LYS A 190 23.83 20.73 -15.62
N THR A 191 23.01 21.59 -16.21
CA THR A 191 21.69 21.92 -15.66
C THR A 191 20.58 21.44 -16.58
N TYR A 192 19.55 20.85 -15.98
CA TYR A 192 18.39 20.28 -16.64
C TYR A 192 17.15 21.11 -16.29
N ILE A 193 16.31 21.38 -17.29
CA ILE A 193 15.01 22.02 -17.08
C ILE A 193 13.99 20.93 -16.77
N THR A 194 13.42 20.94 -15.57
CA THR A 194 12.49 19.88 -15.12
C THR A 194 11.02 20.25 -15.30
N LYS A 195 10.70 21.55 -15.39
CA LYS A 195 9.32 22.00 -15.58
C LYS A 195 8.90 21.97 -17.05
N GLY A 196 7.67 21.51 -17.27
CA GLY A 196 7.01 21.52 -18.57
C GLY A 196 7.06 20.18 -19.31
N GLU A 197 6.45 20.18 -20.49
CA GLU A 197 6.44 19.03 -21.40
C GLU A 197 7.53 19.19 -22.46
N GLN A 198 8.05 18.06 -22.95
CA GLN A 198 8.87 18.03 -24.16
C GLN A 198 7.96 18.10 -25.39
N ASN A 199 8.28 18.99 -26.31
CA ASN A 199 7.58 19.07 -27.59
C ASN A 199 7.92 17.83 -28.44
N ARG A 200 6.91 17.32 -29.14
CA ARG A 200 7.10 16.26 -30.15
C ARG A 200 7.91 16.81 -31.32
N LEU A 201 8.87 16.03 -31.78
CA LEU A 201 9.65 16.36 -32.95
C LEU A 201 8.86 15.98 -34.20
N LEU A 202 8.67 16.92 -35.13
CA LEU A 202 8.20 16.59 -36.48
C LEU A 202 9.32 15.94 -37.31
N ARG A 203 10.57 16.31 -37.01
CA ARG A 203 11.78 15.79 -37.64
C ARG A 203 12.90 15.66 -36.61
N PRO A 204 13.81 14.69 -36.77
CA PRO A 204 15.01 14.60 -35.95
C PRO A 204 15.82 15.89 -36.02
N ARG A 205 16.54 16.19 -34.95
CA ARG A 205 17.43 17.34 -34.88
C ARG A 205 18.61 17.21 -35.85
N ALA A 206 19.20 16.02 -35.92
CA ALA A 206 20.32 15.72 -36.78
C ALA A 206 20.02 14.53 -37.69
N LEU A 207 20.51 14.58 -38.92
CA LEU A 207 20.48 13.49 -39.90
C LEU A 207 21.82 13.41 -40.61
N VAL A 208 22.24 12.20 -40.97
CA VAL A 208 23.36 12.03 -41.90
C VAL A 208 22.80 12.09 -43.31
N VAL A 209 23.18 13.11 -44.07
CA VAL A 209 22.65 13.39 -45.41
C VAL A 209 23.76 13.24 -46.45
N PHE A 210 23.41 12.66 -47.59
CA PHE A 210 24.27 12.56 -48.76
C PHE A 210 24.13 13.83 -49.62
N ARG A 211 25.13 14.71 -49.56
CA ARG A 211 25.22 15.94 -50.38
C ARG A 211 26.59 16.05 -51.01
N ASN A 212 26.67 16.51 -52.26
CA ASN A 212 27.94 16.78 -52.95
C ASN A 212 28.92 15.58 -52.93
N ASN A 213 28.42 14.35 -53.13
CA ASN A 213 29.18 13.10 -53.04
C ASN A 213 29.86 12.84 -51.67
N LYS A 214 29.38 13.47 -50.59
CA LYS A 214 29.86 13.27 -49.23
C LYS A 214 28.68 13.06 -48.28
N TRP A 215 28.92 12.28 -47.23
CA TRP A 215 27.99 12.12 -46.12
C TRP A 215 28.35 13.15 -45.06
N GLU A 216 27.40 14.00 -44.71
CA GLU A 216 27.56 15.05 -43.71
C GLU A 216 26.41 15.02 -42.70
N VAL A 217 26.72 15.30 -41.43
CA VAL A 217 25.71 15.42 -40.39
C VAL A 217 25.10 16.82 -40.48
N VAL A 218 23.79 16.87 -40.70
CA VAL A 218 23.02 18.09 -40.88
C VAL A 218 22.13 18.27 -39.66
N GLU A 219 22.44 19.28 -38.83
CA GLU A 219 21.75 19.56 -37.54
C GLU A 219 20.74 20.71 -37.61
N ASP A 220 20.69 21.42 -38.74
CA ASP A 220 19.89 22.63 -38.92
C ASP A 220 18.41 22.34 -39.29
N GLY A 221 18.05 21.07 -39.42
CA GLY A 221 16.72 20.65 -39.90
C GLY A 221 16.44 21.06 -41.36
N SER A 222 17.46 21.44 -42.14
CA SER A 222 17.30 21.87 -43.54
C SER A 222 16.84 20.74 -44.46
N PHE A 223 17.09 19.49 -44.08
CA PHE A 223 16.70 18.33 -44.87
C PHE A 223 15.24 17.92 -44.59
N SER A 224 14.40 18.03 -45.62
CA SER A 224 12.97 17.68 -45.58
C SER A 224 12.63 16.36 -46.29
N GLY A 225 13.62 15.67 -46.87
CA GLY A 225 13.41 14.40 -47.57
C GLY A 225 13.12 13.20 -46.64
N PRO A 226 12.76 12.03 -47.19
CA PRO A 226 12.63 10.79 -46.43
C PRO A 226 13.98 10.29 -45.92
N TYR A 227 13.97 9.57 -44.80
CA TYR A 227 15.17 8.99 -44.20
C TYR A 227 14.92 7.59 -43.62
N ILE A 228 15.99 6.82 -43.46
CA ILE A 228 15.99 5.51 -42.79
C ILE A 228 16.37 5.68 -41.32
N PHE A 229 15.67 4.98 -40.43
CA PHE A 229 16.12 4.77 -39.06
C PHE A 229 16.97 3.51 -38.95
N ILE A 230 18.24 3.66 -38.55
CA ILE A 230 19.16 2.55 -38.34
C ILE A 230 19.14 2.16 -36.86
N SER A 231 18.67 0.95 -36.59
CA SER A 231 18.69 0.35 -35.24
C SER A 231 19.74 -0.76 -35.17
N PHE A 232 20.52 -0.78 -34.09
CA PHE A 232 21.52 -1.82 -33.84
C PHE A 232 21.75 -1.99 -32.32
N ALA A 233 22.39 -3.09 -31.93
CA ALA A 233 22.83 -3.28 -30.55
C ALA A 233 24.30 -2.90 -30.41
N ALA A 234 24.60 -1.78 -29.75
CA ALA A 234 25.99 -1.30 -29.57
C ALA A 234 26.94 -2.36 -28.97
N ALA A 235 26.45 -3.20 -28.06
CA ALA A 235 27.22 -4.29 -27.46
C ALA A 235 27.66 -5.38 -28.46
N GLN A 236 26.99 -5.52 -29.60
CA GLN A 236 27.36 -6.46 -30.66
C GLN A 236 28.43 -5.90 -31.62
N TYR A 237 28.69 -4.59 -31.60
CA TYR A 237 29.60 -3.90 -32.50
C TYR A 237 30.79 -3.32 -31.74
N GLN A 238 31.48 -4.15 -30.96
CA GLN A 238 32.64 -3.72 -30.17
C GLN A 238 33.95 -4.13 -30.85
N ARG A 239 34.85 -3.16 -31.05
CA ARG A 239 36.25 -3.37 -31.47
C ARG A 239 37.21 -3.05 -30.31
N PRO A 240 38.37 -3.71 -30.20
CA PRO A 240 39.40 -3.31 -29.24
C PRO A 240 39.84 -1.86 -29.52
N ALA A 241 39.93 -1.03 -28.46
CA ALA A 241 40.40 0.35 -28.61
C ALA A 241 41.85 0.36 -29.15
N PRO A 242 42.20 1.27 -30.06
CA PRO A 242 43.50 1.28 -30.74
C PRO A 242 44.70 1.69 -29.85
N THR A 243 44.53 1.90 -28.54
CA THR A 243 45.56 2.50 -27.66
C THR A 243 45.98 1.56 -26.53
N ASP A 244 47.31 1.33 -26.39
CA ASP A 244 47.96 0.44 -25.40
C ASP A 244 47.77 0.82 -23.91
N GLN A 245 47.09 1.92 -23.61
CA GLN A 245 46.97 2.43 -22.23
C GLN A 245 45.91 1.70 -21.39
N ASN A 246 45.01 0.91 -22.01
CA ASN A 246 44.04 0.06 -21.30
C ASN A 246 43.59 -1.12 -22.17
N PRO A 247 44.19 -2.32 -22.05
CA PRO A 247 43.92 -3.48 -22.92
C PRO A 247 42.51 -4.10 -22.79
N GLY A 248 41.66 -3.57 -21.90
CA GLY A 248 40.27 -4.00 -21.72
C GLY A 248 39.22 -3.03 -22.27
N LYS A 249 39.62 -1.89 -22.86
CA LYS A 249 38.65 -0.89 -23.38
C LYS A 249 38.20 -1.30 -24.78
N THR A 250 36.91 -1.53 -24.95
CA THR A 250 36.28 -1.72 -26.26
C THR A 250 35.61 -0.42 -26.72
N GLU A 251 35.71 -0.13 -28.02
CA GLU A 251 35.07 1.01 -28.68
C GLU A 251 34.04 0.52 -29.70
N LEU A 252 33.05 1.34 -30.02
CA LEU A 252 32.02 1.00 -31.00
C LEU A 252 32.65 0.98 -32.41
N ASP A 253 32.38 -0.06 -33.20
CA ASP A 253 32.81 -0.16 -34.59
C ASP A 253 31.93 0.69 -35.52
N GLN A 254 32.07 2.01 -35.39
CA GLN A 254 31.29 3.01 -36.12
C GLN A 254 31.44 2.86 -37.64
N GLU A 255 32.64 2.51 -38.12
CA GLU A 255 32.94 2.36 -39.55
C GLU A 255 32.09 1.25 -40.19
N ALA A 256 31.94 0.12 -39.51
CA ALA A 256 31.13 -1.00 -39.98
C ALA A 256 29.64 -0.63 -40.07
N ILE A 257 29.11 0.07 -39.05
CA ILE A 257 27.71 0.49 -39.03
C ILE A 257 27.45 1.55 -40.11
N ASP A 258 28.34 2.54 -40.25
CA ASP A 258 28.23 3.59 -41.26
C ASP A 258 28.27 3.04 -42.68
N LEU A 259 29.23 2.15 -42.98
CA LEU A 259 29.33 1.54 -44.29
C LEU A 259 28.01 0.86 -44.69
N ARG A 260 27.41 0.12 -43.74
CA ARG A 260 26.17 -0.61 -43.95
C ARG A 260 24.97 0.33 -44.06
N ALA A 261 24.87 1.32 -43.16
CA ALA A 261 23.83 2.33 -43.20
C ALA A 261 23.80 3.09 -44.53
N ARG A 262 24.97 3.55 -45.01
CA ARG A 262 25.09 4.28 -46.30
C ARG A 262 24.64 3.42 -47.47
N LYS A 263 25.06 2.15 -47.52
CA LYS A 263 24.64 1.20 -48.55
C LYS A 263 23.12 0.96 -48.54
N LEU A 264 22.54 0.74 -47.36
CA LEU A 264 21.10 0.54 -47.19
C LEU A 264 20.30 1.78 -47.62
N THR A 265 20.81 2.97 -47.29
CA THR A 265 20.20 4.25 -47.62
C THR A 265 20.12 4.45 -49.13
N LEU A 266 21.24 4.24 -49.83
CA LEU A 266 21.30 4.32 -51.29
C LEU A 266 20.45 3.22 -51.97
N HIS A 267 20.46 2.00 -51.43
CA HIS A 267 19.66 0.89 -51.96
C HIS A 267 18.15 1.18 -51.94
N HIS A 268 17.67 1.83 -50.90
CA HIS A 268 16.27 2.23 -50.78
C HIS A 268 15.94 3.57 -51.47
N GLY A 269 16.89 4.16 -52.21
CA GLY A 269 16.69 5.41 -52.92
C GLY A 269 16.50 6.63 -52.00
N MET A 270 17.04 6.56 -50.79
CA MET A 270 17.01 7.66 -49.83
C MET A 270 18.35 8.39 -49.80
N GLU A 271 18.31 9.65 -49.37
CA GLU A 271 19.49 10.52 -49.28
C GLU A 271 19.94 10.72 -47.83
N ALA A 272 19.18 10.22 -46.84
CA ALA A 272 19.48 10.43 -45.44
C ALA A 272 19.20 9.20 -44.57
N TYR A 273 19.98 9.07 -43.50
CA TYR A 273 19.73 8.12 -42.43
C TYR A 273 19.93 8.75 -41.06
N TRP A 274 19.29 8.13 -40.07
CA TRP A 274 19.46 8.44 -38.66
C TRP A 274 20.14 7.26 -37.97
N ALA A 275 21.23 7.52 -37.26
CA ALA A 275 21.90 6.56 -36.39
C ALA A 275 22.25 7.25 -35.07
N ASP A 276 22.05 6.55 -33.96
CA ASP A 276 22.15 7.12 -32.60
C ASP A 276 23.53 7.73 -32.31
N PHE A 277 24.63 7.12 -32.73
CA PHE A 277 26.00 7.59 -32.45
C PHE A 277 26.40 8.84 -33.24
N HIS A 278 25.72 9.16 -34.36
CA HIS A 278 25.96 10.38 -35.14
C HIS A 278 24.93 11.48 -34.89
N CYS A 279 23.67 11.08 -34.72
CA CYS A 279 22.53 12.01 -34.75
C CYS A 279 22.00 12.36 -33.35
N ARG A 280 22.55 11.76 -32.28
CA ARG A 280 22.29 12.12 -30.89
C ARG A 280 23.36 13.11 -30.43
N ALA A 281 22.99 14.08 -29.60
CA ALA A 281 24.00 14.91 -28.93
C ALA A 281 25.02 14.06 -28.17
N GLU A 282 26.29 14.46 -28.22
CA GLU A 282 27.31 13.92 -27.33
C GLU A 282 27.19 14.50 -25.91
N LEU A 283 26.73 15.75 -25.82
CA LEU A 283 26.68 16.49 -24.57
C LEU A 283 25.26 16.44 -23.96
N GLN A 284 25.21 16.05 -22.68
CA GLN A 284 24.08 16.37 -21.81
C GLN A 284 23.82 17.89 -21.77
N PRO A 285 22.57 18.36 -21.53
CA PRO A 285 21.34 17.59 -21.34
C PRO A 285 20.68 17.13 -22.66
N GLU A 286 21.12 17.64 -23.80
CA GLU A 286 20.48 17.39 -25.10
C GLU A 286 20.54 15.93 -25.52
N ALA A 287 21.63 15.22 -25.16
CA ALA A 287 21.78 13.79 -25.41
C ALA A 287 20.60 12.99 -24.81
N THR A 288 20.22 13.32 -23.58
CA THR A 288 19.07 12.72 -22.89
C THR A 288 17.75 13.09 -23.55
N ASP A 289 17.57 14.35 -23.93
CA ASP A 289 16.36 14.79 -24.62
C ASP A 289 16.19 14.07 -25.98
N ASP A 290 17.27 13.79 -26.69
CA ASP A 290 17.26 13.02 -27.93
C ASP A 290 16.90 11.54 -27.68
N VAL A 291 17.47 10.92 -26.65
CA VAL A 291 17.13 9.53 -26.24
C VAL A 291 15.67 9.40 -25.83
N HIS A 292 15.02 10.45 -25.33
CA HIS A 292 13.59 10.40 -25.01
C HIS A 292 12.67 10.72 -26.20
N ARG A 293 13.20 11.41 -27.21
CA ARG A 293 12.45 11.84 -28.40
C ARG A 293 12.74 10.98 -29.64
N PHE A 294 13.64 10.00 -29.56
CA PHE A 294 13.93 9.11 -30.69
C PHE A 294 12.68 8.39 -31.21
N CYS A 295 11.66 8.19 -30.36
CA CYS A 295 10.40 7.59 -30.77
C CYS A 295 9.57 8.47 -31.73
N ASP A 296 9.86 9.77 -31.82
CA ASP A 296 9.34 10.62 -32.90
C ASP A 296 10.16 10.42 -34.18
N VAL A 297 11.46 10.20 -34.03
CA VAL A 297 12.38 9.91 -35.13
C VAL A 297 12.06 8.57 -35.78
N THR A 298 11.69 7.54 -34.99
CA THR A 298 11.28 6.23 -35.52
C THR A 298 9.95 6.34 -36.27
N ARG A 299 8.96 7.04 -35.70
CA ARG A 299 7.66 7.28 -36.35
C ARG A 299 7.77 8.11 -37.63
N GLY A 300 8.71 9.06 -37.66
CA GLY A 300 8.96 9.93 -38.83
C GLY A 300 9.80 9.28 -39.92
N ALA A 301 10.44 8.14 -39.66
CA ALA A 301 11.27 7.44 -40.63
C ALA A 301 10.40 6.73 -41.68
N GLU A 302 10.89 6.68 -42.92
CA GLU A 302 10.22 5.94 -43.99
C GLU A 302 10.33 4.43 -43.76
N LYS A 303 11.49 3.98 -43.26
CA LYS A 303 11.77 2.58 -42.91
C LYS A 303 12.64 2.48 -41.66
N VAL A 304 12.43 1.42 -40.91
CA VAL A 304 13.29 0.99 -39.80
C VAL A 304 14.14 -0.19 -40.28
N CYS A 305 15.45 -0.06 -40.23
CA CYS A 305 16.41 -1.11 -40.59
C CYS A 305 17.18 -1.56 -39.36
N VAL A 306 17.02 -2.84 -38.99
CA VAL A 306 17.74 -3.49 -37.89
C VAL A 306 19.01 -4.11 -38.45
N VAL A 307 20.16 -3.55 -38.09
CA VAL A 307 21.47 -3.95 -38.60
C VAL A 307 22.09 -4.92 -37.60
N LEU A 308 22.18 -6.20 -37.98
CA LEU A 308 22.71 -7.31 -37.17
C LEU A 308 24.16 -7.64 -37.55
N PRO A 309 25.03 -8.02 -36.59
CA PRO A 309 26.44 -8.31 -36.85
C PRO A 309 26.65 -9.55 -37.74
N ASP A 310 25.75 -10.52 -37.67
CA ASP A 310 25.79 -11.79 -38.39
C ASP A 310 24.37 -12.32 -38.64
N ARG A 311 24.26 -13.45 -39.35
CA ARG A 311 22.98 -14.10 -39.67
C ARG A 311 22.49 -15.05 -38.56
N SER A 312 23.13 -15.03 -37.39
CA SER A 312 22.78 -15.95 -36.32
C SER A 312 21.44 -15.56 -35.67
N PRO A 313 20.57 -16.53 -35.33
CA PRO A 313 19.35 -16.22 -34.58
C PRO A 313 19.66 -15.62 -33.20
N GLN A 314 20.82 -15.95 -32.62
CA GLN A 314 21.31 -15.37 -31.37
C GLN A 314 21.44 -13.84 -31.49
N ALA A 315 21.94 -13.32 -32.61
CA ALA A 315 22.09 -11.89 -32.75
C ALA A 315 20.76 -11.13 -32.74
N LEU A 316 19.73 -11.68 -33.38
CA LEU A 316 18.39 -11.12 -33.37
C LEU A 316 17.73 -11.20 -31.98
N VAL A 317 17.92 -12.30 -31.26
CA VAL A 317 17.40 -12.45 -29.89
C VAL A 317 18.08 -11.46 -28.94
N PHE A 318 19.40 -11.34 -29.00
CA PHE A 318 20.16 -10.38 -28.18
C PHE A 318 19.68 -8.95 -28.43
N PHE A 319 19.45 -8.59 -29.70
CA PHE A 319 18.92 -7.29 -30.06
C PHE A 319 17.51 -7.05 -29.47
N GLY A 320 16.65 -8.07 -29.45
CA GLY A 320 15.30 -8.05 -28.84
C GLY A 320 15.25 -7.98 -27.32
N GLN A 321 16.36 -8.29 -26.65
CA GLN A 321 16.46 -8.20 -25.19
C GLN A 321 16.66 -6.77 -24.71
N ARG A 322 17.05 -5.84 -25.58
CA ARG A 322 17.29 -4.43 -25.20
C ARG A 322 15.98 -3.72 -24.85
N LEU A 323 16.01 -2.86 -23.83
CA LEU A 323 14.87 -2.02 -23.43
C LEU A 323 14.32 -1.17 -24.59
N TRP A 324 15.19 -0.46 -25.30
CA TRP A 324 14.79 0.46 -26.38
C TRP A 324 14.35 -0.24 -27.67
N CYS A 325 14.62 -1.54 -27.82
CA CYS A 325 14.19 -2.31 -28.99
C CYS A 325 12.66 -2.32 -29.16
N LEU A 326 11.91 -2.40 -28.06
CA LEU A 326 10.44 -2.39 -28.09
C LEU A 326 9.90 -1.11 -28.75
N PRO A 327 10.17 0.10 -28.24
CA PRO A 327 9.72 1.34 -28.89
C PRO A 327 10.36 1.60 -30.26
N GLU A 328 11.57 1.14 -30.55
CA GLU A 328 12.17 1.26 -31.88
C GLU A 328 11.36 0.53 -32.96
N ILE A 329 10.86 -0.67 -32.65
CA ILE A 329 10.16 -1.54 -33.61
C ILE A 329 8.65 -1.32 -33.60
N LEU A 330 8.03 -1.21 -32.42
CA LEU A 330 6.57 -1.06 -32.29
C LEU A 330 6.06 0.19 -33.00
N LEU A 331 6.93 1.20 -33.12
CA LEU A 331 6.63 2.49 -33.71
C LEU A 331 7.07 2.61 -35.18
N ALA A 332 7.52 1.50 -35.79
CA ALA A 332 7.89 1.47 -37.20
C ALA A 332 6.67 1.73 -38.10
N ARG A 333 6.89 2.48 -39.18
CA ARG A 333 5.89 2.73 -40.20
C ARG A 333 5.49 1.43 -40.90
N ASP A 334 4.22 1.33 -41.30
CA ASP A 334 3.62 0.16 -41.98
C ASP A 334 3.73 -1.17 -41.22
N HIS A 335 4.06 -1.13 -39.93
CA HIS A 335 4.21 -2.29 -39.06
C HIS A 335 5.21 -3.35 -39.55
N LYS A 336 6.22 -2.91 -40.31
CA LYS A 336 7.25 -3.77 -40.89
C LYS A 336 8.64 -3.21 -40.62
N VAL A 337 9.59 -4.11 -40.43
CA VAL A 337 10.98 -3.79 -40.15
C VAL A 337 11.89 -4.58 -41.08
N SER A 338 12.90 -3.92 -41.64
CA SER A 338 13.92 -4.57 -42.46
C SER A 338 15.03 -5.11 -41.56
N VAL A 339 15.17 -6.43 -41.46
CA VAL A 339 16.30 -7.08 -40.78
C VAL A 339 17.43 -7.24 -41.79
N CYS A 340 18.57 -6.61 -41.51
CA CYS A 340 19.72 -6.52 -42.39
C CYS A 340 20.88 -7.34 -41.81
N THR A 341 21.27 -8.39 -42.54
CA THR A 341 22.41 -9.27 -42.16
C THR A 341 23.53 -9.14 -43.19
N PRO A 342 24.81 -9.23 -42.77
CA PRO A 342 25.92 -9.08 -43.69
C PRO A 342 25.89 -10.17 -44.77
N ASP A 343 26.12 -9.77 -46.02
CA ASP A 343 26.38 -10.72 -47.10
C ASP A 343 27.88 -11.09 -47.12
N PHE A 344 28.19 -12.28 -46.63
CA PHE A 344 29.57 -12.79 -46.59
C PHE A 344 30.11 -13.13 -47.99
N GLN A 345 29.25 -13.25 -49.02
CA GLN A 345 29.70 -13.56 -50.38
C GLN A 345 30.15 -12.32 -51.15
N ASN A 346 29.55 -11.16 -50.88
CA ASN A 346 29.89 -9.91 -51.55
C ASN A 346 30.10 -8.79 -50.52
N LYS A 347 31.35 -8.59 -50.09
CA LYS A 347 31.73 -7.50 -49.15
C LYS A 347 31.39 -6.10 -49.68
N ASP A 348 31.32 -5.94 -51.01
CA ASP A 348 30.94 -4.68 -51.65
C ASP A 348 29.43 -4.58 -51.90
N GLY A 349 28.69 -5.68 -51.77
CA GLY A 349 27.25 -5.76 -51.90
C GLY A 349 26.47 -5.07 -50.77
N VAL A 350 25.17 -4.91 -51.00
CA VAL A 350 24.19 -4.50 -49.97
C VAL A 350 23.94 -5.70 -49.07
N ASP A 351 23.69 -5.45 -47.77
CA ASP A 351 23.27 -6.48 -46.82
C ASP A 351 22.08 -7.30 -47.36
N ASN A 352 21.97 -8.55 -46.90
CA ASN A 352 20.77 -9.34 -47.11
C ASN A 352 19.62 -8.74 -46.27
N ILE A 353 18.58 -8.24 -46.95
CA ILE A 353 17.42 -7.59 -46.34
C ILE A 353 16.24 -8.56 -46.31
N GLU A 354 15.77 -8.88 -45.09
CA GLU A 354 14.53 -9.60 -44.85
C GLU A 354 13.49 -8.63 -44.27
N VAL A 355 12.32 -8.49 -44.90
CA VAL A 355 11.24 -7.66 -44.37
C VAL A 355 10.38 -8.51 -43.43
N VAL A 356 10.36 -8.14 -42.15
CA VAL A 356 9.69 -8.89 -41.08
C VAL A 356 8.54 -8.05 -40.52
N ASP A 357 7.40 -8.68 -40.28
CA ASP A 357 6.26 -8.06 -39.60
C ASP A 357 6.53 -7.95 -38.10
N ILE A 358 6.06 -6.90 -37.44
CA ILE A 358 6.14 -6.74 -35.98
C ILE A 358 5.59 -7.99 -35.25
N MET A 359 4.52 -8.59 -35.77
CA MET A 359 3.94 -9.81 -35.18
C MET A 359 4.93 -10.98 -35.18
N GLU A 360 5.72 -11.13 -36.24
CA GLU A 360 6.70 -12.21 -36.32
C GLU A 360 7.91 -11.96 -35.40
N PHE A 361 8.21 -10.68 -35.13
CA PHE A 361 9.24 -10.27 -34.20
C PHE A 361 8.99 -10.77 -32.77
N THR A 362 7.72 -10.94 -32.39
CA THR A 362 7.33 -11.47 -31.06
C THR A 362 7.96 -12.84 -30.82
N HIS A 363 7.77 -13.81 -31.72
CA HIS A 363 8.26 -15.18 -31.57
C HIS A 363 9.72 -15.38 -31.96
N ARG A 364 10.25 -14.56 -32.89
CA ARG A 364 11.65 -14.64 -33.34
C ARG A 364 12.63 -14.00 -32.37
N SER A 365 12.21 -12.98 -31.60
CA SER A 365 13.12 -12.15 -30.82
C SER A 365 12.61 -11.86 -29.40
N TRP A 366 11.46 -11.21 -29.22
CA TRP A 366 11.06 -10.70 -27.89
C TRP A 366 10.71 -11.77 -26.87
N ALA A 367 10.00 -12.82 -27.29
CA ALA A 367 9.61 -14.00 -26.50
C ALA A 367 10.79 -14.97 -26.24
N ARG A 368 12.01 -14.59 -26.63
CA ARG A 368 13.21 -15.41 -26.54
C ARG A 368 14.23 -14.72 -25.64
N LYS A 369 14.99 -15.52 -24.90
CA LYS A 369 16.07 -15.07 -24.03
C LYS A 369 17.32 -15.90 -24.27
N LEU A 370 18.47 -15.24 -24.38
CA LEU A 370 19.78 -15.85 -24.33
C LEU A 370 20.22 -16.10 -22.89
N THR A 371 20.68 -17.32 -22.63
CA THR A 371 21.42 -17.66 -21.40
C THR A 371 22.87 -17.18 -21.48
N PRO A 372 23.61 -17.16 -20.35
CA PRO A 372 25.06 -16.96 -20.37
C PRO A 372 25.82 -17.98 -21.22
N SER A 373 25.23 -19.15 -21.49
CA SER A 373 25.74 -20.19 -22.40
C SER A 373 25.38 -19.99 -23.88
N ASN A 374 24.77 -18.86 -24.25
CA ASN A 374 24.26 -18.55 -25.60
C ASN A 374 23.16 -19.52 -26.11
N GLU A 375 22.44 -20.17 -25.21
CA GLU A 375 21.27 -20.97 -25.56
C GLU A 375 20.02 -20.11 -25.61
N ILE A 376 19.15 -20.38 -26.57
CA ILE A 376 17.89 -19.66 -26.76
C ILE A 376 16.78 -20.37 -25.99
N ILE A 377 16.26 -19.71 -24.96
CA ILE A 377 15.16 -20.19 -24.12
C ILE A 377 13.93 -19.29 -24.32
N HIS A 378 12.75 -19.81 -24.01
CA HIS A 378 11.53 -19.01 -23.93
C HIS A 378 11.55 -18.07 -22.72
N ASP A 379 11.18 -16.81 -22.92
CA ASP A 379 11.10 -15.82 -21.84
C ASP A 379 9.86 -16.01 -20.96
N GLY A 380 8.83 -16.72 -21.45
CA GLY A 380 7.58 -16.99 -20.72
C GLY A 380 6.57 -15.83 -20.78
N ASN A 381 6.91 -14.73 -21.45
CA ASN A 381 6.09 -13.51 -21.57
C ASN A 381 5.46 -13.36 -22.98
N ASP A 382 5.30 -14.46 -23.71
CA ASP A 382 4.92 -14.48 -25.12
C ASP A 382 3.58 -13.74 -25.36
N GLU A 383 2.62 -13.92 -24.46
CA GLU A 383 1.31 -13.26 -24.50
C GLU A 383 1.43 -11.73 -24.36
N ILE A 384 2.30 -11.24 -23.47
CA ILE A 384 2.50 -9.81 -23.22
C ILE A 384 3.02 -9.13 -24.49
N PHE A 385 4.03 -9.72 -25.14
CA PHE A 385 4.59 -9.18 -26.37
C PHE A 385 3.61 -9.25 -27.54
N ARG A 386 2.83 -10.33 -27.61
CA ARG A 386 1.79 -10.49 -28.61
C ARG A 386 0.70 -9.43 -28.47
N LEU A 387 0.19 -9.19 -27.26
CA LEU A 387 -0.82 -8.16 -27.01
C LEU A 387 -0.33 -6.75 -27.41
N LEU A 388 0.94 -6.43 -27.14
CA LEU A 388 1.53 -5.16 -27.59
C LEU A 388 1.62 -5.09 -29.12
N ALA A 389 2.09 -6.15 -29.78
CA ALA A 389 2.18 -6.20 -31.23
C ALA A 389 0.80 -6.08 -31.89
N GLU A 390 -0.21 -6.81 -31.39
CA GLU A 390 -1.59 -6.72 -31.86
C GLU A 390 -2.18 -5.32 -31.63
N HIS A 391 -1.82 -4.65 -30.53
CA HIS A 391 -2.20 -3.27 -30.26
C HIS A 391 -1.66 -2.29 -31.30
N TYR A 392 -0.35 -2.33 -31.54
CA TYR A 392 0.31 -1.38 -32.44
C TYR A 392 0.03 -1.67 -33.91
N THR A 393 -0.25 -2.91 -34.29
CA THR A 393 -0.69 -3.29 -35.65
C THR A 393 -2.16 -2.96 -35.93
N GLY A 394 -2.93 -2.59 -34.90
CA GLY A 394 -4.37 -2.32 -35.03
C GLY A 394 -5.25 -3.58 -35.09
N SER A 395 -4.69 -4.76 -34.82
CA SER A 395 -5.44 -6.03 -34.79
C SER A 395 -6.32 -6.13 -33.54
N LEU A 396 -5.85 -5.60 -32.42
CA LEU A 396 -6.53 -5.49 -31.13
C LEU A 396 -6.39 -4.05 -30.62
N SER A 397 -7.35 -3.53 -29.87
CA SER A 397 -7.17 -2.25 -29.16
C SER A 397 -7.22 -2.49 -27.66
N LEU A 398 -6.07 -2.41 -26.98
CA LEU A 398 -5.99 -2.44 -25.52
C LEU A 398 -6.60 -1.16 -24.94
N SER A 399 -7.25 -1.26 -23.78
CA SER A 399 -7.58 -0.08 -22.99
C SER A 399 -6.29 0.61 -22.51
N ARG A 400 -6.37 1.89 -22.12
CA ARG A 400 -5.17 2.63 -21.69
C ARG A 400 -4.52 1.99 -20.45
N LEU A 401 -5.33 1.52 -19.51
CA LEU A 401 -4.85 0.83 -18.32
C LEU A 401 -4.15 -0.50 -18.67
N GLU A 402 -4.75 -1.32 -19.55
CA GLU A 402 -4.14 -2.56 -20.02
C GLU A 402 -2.84 -2.28 -20.78
N LEU A 403 -2.83 -1.29 -21.69
CA LEU A 403 -1.65 -0.90 -22.45
C LEU A 403 -0.49 -0.53 -21.50
N ILE A 404 -0.73 0.32 -20.50
CA ILE A 404 0.32 0.72 -19.56
C ILE A 404 0.82 -0.49 -18.76
N GLN A 405 -0.08 -1.34 -18.27
CA GLN A 405 0.31 -2.51 -17.49
C GLN A 405 1.11 -3.53 -18.32
N VAL A 406 0.65 -3.85 -19.53
CA VAL A 406 1.31 -4.78 -20.44
C VAL A 406 2.66 -4.19 -20.90
N ALA A 407 2.72 -2.91 -21.27
CA ALA A 407 3.95 -2.24 -21.64
C ALA A 407 4.97 -2.20 -20.50
N LEU A 408 4.55 -1.88 -19.28
CA LEU A 408 5.43 -1.84 -18.12
C LEU A 408 5.98 -3.24 -17.78
N LYS A 409 5.15 -4.29 -17.85
CA LYS A 409 5.60 -5.68 -17.68
C LYS A 409 6.61 -6.08 -18.77
N ALA A 410 6.33 -5.72 -20.03
CA ALA A 410 7.23 -5.98 -21.16
C ALA A 410 8.58 -5.28 -21.00
N LEU A 411 8.58 -3.99 -20.63
CA LEU A 411 9.80 -3.21 -20.43
C LEU A 411 10.63 -3.71 -19.24
N LYS A 412 9.98 -4.09 -18.13
CA LYS A 412 10.66 -4.65 -16.95
C LYS A 412 11.34 -6.00 -17.21
N SER A 413 10.89 -6.77 -18.19
CA SER A 413 11.54 -8.04 -18.55
C SER A 413 12.79 -7.86 -19.44
N ARG A 414 13.04 -6.65 -19.95
CA ARG A 414 14.17 -6.35 -20.84
C ARG A 414 15.46 -6.04 -20.08
N GLN A 415 16.58 -6.25 -20.77
CA GLN A 415 17.92 -5.89 -20.31
C GLN A 415 18.27 -4.47 -20.76
N PHE A 416 18.97 -3.74 -19.91
CA PHE A 416 19.52 -2.43 -20.24
C PHE A 416 20.73 -2.11 -19.37
N THR A 417 21.58 -1.24 -19.90
CA THR A 417 22.60 -0.51 -19.13
C THR A 417 21.97 0.78 -18.65
N GLU A 418 22.02 1.06 -17.35
CA GLU A 418 21.39 2.23 -16.75
C GLU A 418 21.97 3.53 -17.34
N PHE A 419 21.25 4.14 -18.27
CA PHE A 419 21.52 5.48 -18.77
C PHE A 419 21.02 6.51 -17.77
N GLN A 420 19.86 6.27 -17.16
CA GLN A 420 19.32 7.03 -16.03
C GLN A 420 18.50 6.12 -15.10
N ARG A 421 18.34 6.52 -13.84
CA ARG A 421 17.60 5.73 -12.82
C ARG A 421 16.15 5.44 -13.20
N GLY A 422 15.55 6.29 -14.04
CA GLY A 422 14.16 6.19 -14.48
C GLY A 422 13.96 5.60 -15.88
N ASP A 423 14.95 4.93 -16.47
CA ASP A 423 14.92 4.49 -17.88
C ASP A 423 13.67 3.71 -18.28
N ILE A 424 13.12 2.87 -17.40
CA ILE A 424 11.88 2.12 -17.67
C ILE A 424 10.69 3.07 -17.83
N ALA A 425 10.56 4.09 -16.97
CA ALA A 425 9.52 5.10 -17.10
C ALA A 425 9.71 5.95 -18.37
N TYR A 426 10.95 6.29 -18.71
CA TYR A 426 11.25 7.04 -19.93
C TYR A 426 11.03 6.23 -21.21
N ALA A 427 11.30 4.92 -21.18
CA ALA A 427 10.95 4.02 -22.27
C ALA A 427 9.43 3.89 -22.39
N LEU A 428 8.70 3.75 -21.28
CA LEU A 428 7.24 3.73 -21.29
C LEU A 428 6.66 5.04 -21.84
N MET A 429 7.25 6.18 -21.50
CA MET A 429 6.85 7.50 -21.99
C MET A 429 6.83 7.59 -23.52
N THR A 430 7.68 6.84 -24.23
CA THR A 430 7.70 6.82 -25.70
C THR A 430 6.44 6.22 -26.33
N LEU A 431 5.75 5.37 -25.58
CA LEU A 431 4.50 4.70 -25.93
C LEU A 431 3.27 5.52 -25.52
N LEU A 432 3.46 6.59 -24.75
CA LEU A 432 2.39 7.44 -24.23
C LEU A 432 2.28 8.78 -24.95
N THR A 433 1.21 9.52 -24.62
CA THR A 433 0.88 10.76 -25.31
C THR A 433 1.72 11.94 -24.81
N LYS A 434 1.76 12.16 -23.49
CA LYS A 434 2.45 13.28 -22.83
C LYS A 434 3.84 12.86 -22.39
N ARG A 435 4.79 13.78 -22.53
CA ARG A 435 6.21 13.57 -22.23
C ARG A 435 6.72 14.63 -21.26
N PRO A 436 6.63 14.40 -19.96
CA PRO A 436 7.15 15.34 -18.99
C PRO A 436 8.69 15.33 -19.02
N ARG A 437 9.33 16.51 -18.94
CA ARG A 437 10.81 16.62 -19.02
C ARG A 437 11.52 15.82 -17.94
N MET A 438 12.63 15.17 -18.23
CA MET A 438 13.37 14.38 -17.23
C MET A 438 13.80 15.23 -16.02
N ASP A 439 13.74 14.62 -14.84
CA ASP A 439 14.46 15.08 -13.65
C ASP A 439 15.57 14.06 -13.33
N PRO A 440 16.85 14.45 -13.36
CA PRO A 440 17.98 13.54 -13.09
C PRO A 440 18.06 13.09 -11.63
N SER A 441 17.34 13.76 -10.72
CA SER A 441 17.26 13.39 -9.31
C SER A 441 16.13 12.40 -8.98
N ASP A 442 15.31 12.01 -9.97
CA ASP A 442 14.21 11.06 -9.78
C ASP A 442 14.73 9.63 -9.58
N THR A 443 14.08 8.89 -8.67
CA THR A 443 14.13 7.43 -8.65
C THR A 443 13.24 6.83 -9.75
N GLU A 444 13.35 5.53 -10.01
CA GLU A 444 12.50 4.82 -10.97
C GLU A 444 11.00 5.04 -10.67
N GLU A 445 10.63 4.97 -9.39
CA GLU A 445 9.25 5.07 -8.92
C GLU A 445 8.74 6.51 -9.00
N GLN A 446 9.60 7.49 -8.68
CA GLN A 446 9.28 8.91 -8.86
C GLN A 446 9.06 9.24 -10.34
N ALA A 447 9.91 8.73 -11.22
CA ALA A 447 9.79 8.93 -12.66
C ALA A 447 8.50 8.30 -13.21
N LEU A 448 8.15 7.07 -12.78
CA LEU A 448 6.90 6.43 -13.20
C LEU A 448 5.68 7.20 -12.67
N ALA A 449 5.68 7.58 -11.39
CA ALA A 449 4.56 8.31 -10.82
C ALA A 449 4.41 9.68 -11.49
N ARG A 450 5.50 10.39 -11.76
CA ARG A 450 5.50 11.65 -12.53
C ARG A 450 4.92 11.47 -13.93
N LEU A 451 5.28 10.37 -14.61
CA LEU A 451 4.72 10.03 -15.92
C LEU A 451 3.19 9.79 -15.84
N SER A 452 2.74 9.09 -14.79
CA SER A 452 1.32 8.85 -14.52
C SER A 452 0.55 10.11 -14.13
N LEU A 453 1.18 11.08 -13.46
CA LEU A 453 0.54 12.35 -13.12
C LEU A 453 0.39 13.26 -14.35
N ALA A 454 1.34 13.18 -15.28
CA ALA A 454 1.33 13.99 -16.51
C ALA A 454 0.40 13.42 -17.60
N ASN A 455 0.14 12.10 -17.58
CA ASN A 455 -0.73 11.44 -18.55
C ASN A 455 -2.08 11.09 -17.92
N ASP A 456 -3.12 11.00 -18.75
CA ASP A 456 -4.37 10.36 -18.33
C ASP A 456 -4.18 8.84 -18.30
N SER A 457 -3.57 8.36 -17.21
CA SER A 457 -3.16 6.97 -17.00
C SER A 457 -4.20 6.14 -16.23
N ASP A 458 -5.48 6.51 -16.29
CA ASP A 458 -6.59 5.82 -15.59
C ASP A 458 -6.29 5.54 -14.10
N GLN A 459 -5.57 6.47 -13.43
CA GLN A 459 -5.21 6.39 -12.01
C GLN A 459 -4.37 5.14 -11.64
N ILE A 460 -3.39 4.79 -12.48
CA ILE A 460 -2.57 3.59 -12.27
C ILE A 460 -1.78 3.60 -10.94
N VAL A 461 -1.26 4.76 -10.51
CA VAL A 461 -0.49 4.86 -9.26
C VAL A 461 -1.40 4.65 -8.05
N GLU A 462 -2.62 5.19 -8.09
CA GLU A 462 -3.65 4.97 -7.07
C GLU A 462 -4.03 3.49 -6.98
N ARG A 463 -4.13 2.80 -8.13
CA ARG A 463 -4.39 1.35 -8.19
C ARG A 463 -3.25 0.55 -7.58
N MET A 464 -2.00 0.85 -7.95
CA MET A 464 -0.80 0.22 -7.38
C MET A 464 -0.73 0.40 -5.86
N ALA A 465 -1.09 1.58 -5.36
CA ALA A 465 -1.15 1.84 -3.92
C ALA A 465 -2.14 0.90 -3.20
N CYS A 466 -3.23 0.48 -3.86
CA CYS A 466 -4.26 -0.42 -3.34
C CYS A 466 -3.95 -1.94 -3.48
N MET A 467 -2.82 -2.32 -4.09
CA MET A 467 -2.41 -3.73 -4.23
C MET A 467 -1.71 -4.24 -2.97
N ASP A 468 -2.04 -5.42 -2.47
CA ASP A 468 -1.28 -6.10 -1.42
C ASP A 468 -0.17 -6.92 -2.09
N GLY A 469 1.11 -6.67 -1.87
CA GLY A 469 2.15 -7.41 -2.62
C GLY A 469 3.51 -7.44 -1.95
N ILE A 470 4.41 -8.26 -2.51
CA ILE A 470 5.76 -8.50 -2.02
C ILE A 470 6.53 -7.18 -1.96
N ARG A 471 6.77 -6.70 -0.73
CA ARG A 471 7.57 -5.50 -0.48
C ARG A 471 9.03 -5.79 -0.80
N MET A 472 9.54 -5.18 -1.87
CA MET A 472 10.96 -5.27 -2.20
C MET A 472 11.78 -4.39 -1.25
N THR A 473 12.83 -4.95 -0.65
CA THR A 473 13.73 -4.21 0.24
C THR A 473 14.31 -2.98 -0.48
N GLY A 474 14.08 -1.79 0.07
CA GLY A 474 14.60 -0.54 -0.48
C GLY A 474 13.72 0.14 -1.54
N LYS A 475 12.57 -0.45 -1.91
CA LYS A 475 11.57 0.19 -2.80
C LYS A 475 10.35 0.67 -2.01
N PRO A 476 9.63 1.72 -2.47
CA PRO A 476 8.43 2.20 -1.80
C PRO A 476 7.31 1.14 -1.83
N ALA A 477 6.54 1.04 -0.75
CA ALA A 477 5.62 -0.07 -0.54
C ALA A 477 4.35 0.00 -1.41
N TRP A 478 4.13 1.11 -2.11
CA TRP A 478 3.02 1.29 -3.05
C TRP A 478 3.31 0.77 -4.46
N PHE A 479 4.57 0.51 -4.82
CA PHE A 479 4.97 0.14 -6.18
C PHE A 479 4.86 -1.37 -6.43
N ASN A 480 3.62 -1.87 -6.54
CA ASN A 480 3.34 -3.28 -6.77
C ASN A 480 2.52 -3.49 -8.05
N LEU A 481 2.92 -4.49 -8.86
CA LEU A 481 2.19 -4.93 -10.06
C LEU A 481 1.38 -6.20 -9.84
N GLU A 482 1.70 -6.93 -8.77
CA GLU A 482 1.09 -8.19 -8.38
C GLU A 482 0.39 -8.01 -7.05
N ASP A 483 -0.68 -8.78 -6.86
CA ASP A 483 -1.56 -8.71 -5.70
C ASP A 483 -1.69 -10.10 -5.06
N ASP A 484 -1.33 -10.21 -3.79
CA ASP A 484 -1.48 -11.41 -2.97
C ASP A 484 -2.98 -11.76 -2.77
N LEU A 485 -3.88 -10.80 -2.99
CA LEU A 485 -5.33 -11.00 -3.02
C LEU A 485 -5.85 -11.50 -4.38
N GLY A 486 -4.99 -11.61 -5.39
CA GLY A 486 -5.29 -12.15 -6.72
C GLY A 486 -6.00 -11.19 -7.67
N ALA A 487 -6.09 -9.89 -7.36
CA ALA A 487 -6.71 -8.92 -8.26
C ALA A 487 -5.69 -8.35 -9.26
N ASN A 488 -6.18 -7.96 -10.44
CA ASN A 488 -5.41 -7.16 -11.39
C ASN A 488 -5.62 -5.66 -11.14
N LEU A 489 -4.77 -4.82 -11.73
CA LEU A 489 -4.88 -3.36 -11.59
C LEU A 489 -6.24 -2.81 -12.10
N TRP A 490 -6.85 -3.44 -13.10
CA TRP A 490 -8.15 -3.05 -13.63
C TRP A 490 -9.35 -3.48 -12.77
N ASP A 491 -9.18 -4.50 -11.90
CA ASP A 491 -10.25 -4.97 -11.01
C ASP A 491 -10.48 -4.01 -9.83
N ILE A 492 -9.48 -3.20 -9.52
CA ILE A 492 -9.54 -2.17 -8.49
C ILE A 492 -10.28 -0.95 -9.05
N GLN A 493 -10.94 -0.15 -8.23
CA GLN A 493 -11.45 1.16 -8.58
C GLN A 493 -10.96 2.13 -7.51
N PRO A 494 -10.04 3.06 -7.81
CA PRO A 494 -9.59 4.04 -6.84
C PRO A 494 -10.73 4.93 -6.34
N LEU A 495 -10.70 5.21 -5.04
CA LEU A 495 -11.58 6.17 -4.37
C LEU A 495 -10.81 7.42 -3.91
N CYS A 496 -9.48 7.38 -3.94
CA CYS A 496 -8.60 8.51 -3.67
C CYS A 496 -7.92 8.98 -4.96
N GLN A 497 -7.27 10.14 -4.88
CA GLN A 497 -6.44 10.70 -5.94
C GLN A 497 -5.03 10.93 -5.42
N VAL A 498 -4.01 10.69 -6.25
CA VAL A 498 -2.64 11.10 -5.93
C VAL A 498 -2.49 12.59 -6.29
N ALA A 499 -2.30 13.42 -5.26
CA ALA A 499 -2.06 14.85 -5.42
C ALA A 499 -0.61 15.15 -5.85
N GLY A 500 0.34 14.28 -5.51
CA GLY A 500 1.72 14.40 -5.92
C GLY A 500 2.65 13.36 -5.30
N VAL A 501 3.92 13.43 -5.68
CA VAL A 501 4.99 12.53 -5.22
C VAL A 501 6.04 13.33 -4.46
N CYS A 502 6.45 12.86 -3.29
CA CYS A 502 7.45 13.48 -2.43
C CYS A 502 8.89 13.19 -2.85
N HIS A 503 9.85 13.93 -2.28
CA HIS A 503 11.29 13.74 -2.52
C HIS A 503 11.82 12.37 -2.07
N ASP A 504 11.15 11.71 -1.13
CA ASP A 504 11.48 10.38 -0.59
C ASP A 504 10.70 9.24 -1.28
N ALA A 505 10.12 9.50 -2.46
CA ALA A 505 9.29 8.58 -3.25
C ALA A 505 7.94 8.20 -2.61
N SER A 506 7.53 8.89 -1.53
CA SER A 506 6.19 8.76 -0.96
C SER A 506 5.12 9.39 -1.84
N LEU A 507 3.88 8.90 -1.74
CA LEU A 507 2.72 9.48 -2.41
C LEU A 507 1.96 10.40 -1.46
N ILE A 508 1.45 11.52 -1.97
CA ILE A 508 0.46 12.34 -1.27
C ILE A 508 -0.91 11.95 -1.82
N LEU A 509 -1.72 11.29 -0.99
CA LEU A 509 -3.07 10.89 -1.31
C LEU A 509 -4.08 11.93 -0.82
N ASP A 510 -5.04 12.28 -1.66
CA ASP A 510 -6.16 13.14 -1.34
C ASP A 510 -7.49 12.40 -1.50
N GLY A 511 -8.47 12.73 -0.66
CA GLY A 511 -9.82 12.14 -0.72
C GLY A 511 -9.95 10.73 -0.14
N ALA A 512 -8.87 10.09 0.32
CA ALA A 512 -8.95 8.81 1.01
C ALA A 512 -9.69 8.95 2.36
N HIS A 513 -10.55 8.00 2.71
CA HIS A 513 -11.17 7.97 4.04
C HIS A 513 -10.23 7.29 5.03
N ALA A 514 -10.10 7.83 6.24
CA ALA A 514 -9.16 7.29 7.22
C ALA A 514 -9.84 6.92 8.54
N ILE A 515 -9.55 5.72 9.02
CA ILE A 515 -10.03 5.18 10.29
C ILE A 515 -8.83 4.89 11.19
N SER A 516 -8.81 5.43 12.41
CA SER A 516 -7.79 5.09 13.39
C SER A 516 -8.09 3.72 14.02
N ILE A 517 -7.06 2.87 14.10
CA ILE A 517 -7.13 1.54 14.72
C ILE A 517 -6.75 1.65 16.19
N ARG A 518 -7.58 1.10 17.07
CA ARG A 518 -7.33 1.08 18.52
C ARG A 518 -6.65 -0.22 18.94
N TRP A 519 -5.44 -0.11 19.46
CA TRP A 519 -4.63 -1.28 19.90
C TRP A 519 -4.51 -1.46 21.41
N LYS A 520 -4.78 -0.41 22.19
CA LYS A 520 -4.50 -0.38 23.64
C LYS A 520 -5.51 -1.16 24.49
N ASP A 521 -6.77 -1.15 24.09
CA ASP A 521 -7.90 -1.76 24.80
C ASP A 521 -9.13 -1.84 23.89
N ILE A 522 -9.96 -2.85 24.12
CA ILE A 522 -11.30 -2.94 23.53
C ILE A 522 -12.20 -1.93 24.25
N PRO A 523 -12.73 -0.90 23.56
CA PRO A 523 -13.56 0.10 24.18
C PRO A 523 -14.90 -0.50 24.59
N ARG A 524 -15.62 0.20 25.47
CA ARG A 524 -17.01 -0.15 25.72
C ARG A 524 -17.85 0.23 24.50
N ILE A 525 -18.50 -0.75 23.90
CA ILE A 525 -19.30 -0.59 22.70
C ILE A 525 -20.75 -0.29 23.07
N TYR A 526 -21.32 0.72 22.44
CA TYR A 526 -22.75 0.94 22.49
C TYR A 526 -23.41 0.14 21.37
N SER A 527 -24.54 -0.49 21.68
CA SER A 527 -25.24 -1.37 20.76
C SER A 527 -26.71 -0.99 20.72
N LEU A 528 -27.23 -0.79 19.52
CA LEU A 528 -28.64 -0.55 19.24
C LEU A 528 -29.42 -1.85 19.42
N ARG A 529 -30.40 -1.81 20.31
CA ARG A 529 -31.24 -2.95 20.68
C ARG A 529 -32.70 -2.56 20.56
N ARG A 530 -33.52 -3.46 20.00
CA ARG A 530 -34.97 -3.24 19.93
C ARG A 530 -35.59 -3.30 21.32
N ARG A 531 -36.46 -2.35 21.65
CA ARG A 531 -37.25 -2.36 22.89
C ARG A 531 -38.30 -3.47 22.80
N SER A 532 -38.30 -4.36 23.79
CA SER A 532 -39.23 -5.49 23.90
C SER A 532 -39.90 -5.47 25.26
N TRP A 533 -41.12 -5.99 25.38
CA TRP A 533 -41.83 -6.13 26.64
C TRP A 533 -41.01 -6.89 27.70
N LYS A 534 -40.23 -7.90 27.29
CA LYS A 534 -39.30 -8.61 28.20
C LYS A 534 -38.19 -7.70 28.73
N LYS A 535 -37.66 -6.82 27.86
CA LYS A 535 -36.62 -5.85 28.25
C LYS A 535 -37.19 -4.74 29.11
N LEU A 536 -38.40 -4.26 28.80
CA LEU A 536 -39.09 -3.29 29.64
C LEU A 536 -39.37 -3.88 31.03
N GLY A 537 -39.86 -5.13 31.12
CA GLY A 537 -40.01 -5.82 32.39
C GLY A 537 -38.68 -5.97 33.16
N ALA A 538 -37.58 -6.28 32.47
CA ALA A 538 -36.26 -6.39 33.08
C ALA A 538 -35.70 -5.03 33.55
N ASP A 539 -35.90 -3.95 32.79
CA ASP A 539 -35.55 -2.58 33.18
C ASP A 539 -36.31 -2.17 34.45
N TRP A 540 -37.62 -2.44 34.49
CA TRP A 540 -38.46 -2.19 35.66
C TRP A 540 -38.02 -3.03 36.87
N ALA A 541 -37.73 -4.31 36.67
CA ALA A 541 -37.24 -5.18 37.73
C ALA A 541 -35.93 -4.66 38.35
N LEU A 542 -34.98 -4.20 37.52
CA LEU A 542 -33.71 -3.64 38.00
C LEU A 542 -33.85 -2.28 38.67
N ALA A 543 -34.78 -1.44 38.22
CA ALA A 543 -35.02 -0.12 38.81
C ALA A 543 -35.81 -0.20 40.13
N PHE A 544 -36.89 -0.98 40.16
CA PHE A 544 -37.81 -1.05 41.30
C PHE A 544 -37.43 -2.11 42.34
N GLY A 545 -36.71 -3.17 41.97
CA GLY A 545 -36.30 -4.25 42.88
C GLY A 545 -35.50 -3.75 44.10
N PRO A 546 -34.39 -3.03 43.90
CA PRO A 546 -33.62 -2.44 45.01
C PRO A 546 -34.44 -1.47 45.86
N LEU A 547 -35.32 -0.68 45.24
CA LEU A 547 -36.17 0.28 45.95
C LEU A 547 -37.17 -0.42 46.86
N LEU A 548 -37.86 -1.47 46.36
CA LEU A 548 -38.79 -2.28 47.16
C LEU A 548 -38.09 -2.97 48.33
N PHE A 549 -36.87 -3.47 48.10
CA PHE A 549 -36.06 -4.10 49.15
C PHE A 549 -35.66 -3.10 50.25
N ILE A 550 -35.19 -1.91 49.88
CA ILE A 550 -34.81 -0.86 50.85
C ILE A 550 -36.03 -0.37 51.63
N VAL A 551 -37.14 -0.07 50.94
CA VAL A 551 -38.40 0.36 51.57
C VAL A 551 -38.94 -0.73 52.50
N GLY A 552 -38.90 -2.00 52.10
CA GLY A 552 -39.27 -3.14 52.93
C GLY A 552 -38.43 -3.23 54.21
N CYS A 553 -37.11 -3.11 54.10
CA CYS A 553 -36.19 -3.10 55.24
C CYS A 553 -36.49 -1.95 56.22
N VAL A 554 -36.73 -0.74 55.71
CA VAL A 554 -37.05 0.44 56.55
C VAL A 554 -38.38 0.25 57.28
N LEU A 555 -39.42 -0.23 56.58
CA LEU A 555 -40.75 -0.43 57.18
C LEU A 555 -40.76 -1.55 58.23
N VAL A 556 -39.99 -2.62 58.02
CA VAL A 556 -39.82 -3.69 59.02
C VAL A 556 -39.03 -3.19 60.23
N ALA A 557 -37.98 -2.38 60.02
CA ALA A 557 -37.16 -1.84 61.11
C ALA A 557 -37.90 -0.82 62.00
N GLN A 558 -38.91 -0.12 61.47
CA GLN A 558 -39.72 0.86 62.22
C GLN A 558 -40.76 0.24 63.17
N GLY A 559 -41.05 -1.07 63.08
CA GLY A 559 -41.76 -1.82 64.12
C GLY A 559 -43.22 -1.41 64.42
N SER A 560 -43.92 -0.75 63.50
CA SER A 560 -45.32 -0.30 63.67
C SER A 560 -46.34 -1.19 62.95
N SER A 561 -47.63 -0.82 62.95
CA SER A 561 -48.75 -1.56 62.31
C SER A 561 -48.59 -1.81 60.80
N VAL A 562 -47.58 -1.20 60.17
CA VAL A 562 -47.21 -1.41 58.76
C VAL A 562 -46.15 -2.50 58.55
N GLY A 563 -45.68 -3.17 59.61
CA GLY A 563 -44.65 -4.21 59.52
C GLY A 563 -45.01 -5.38 58.61
N GLY A 564 -46.29 -5.78 58.54
CA GLY A 564 -46.76 -6.81 57.61
C GLY A 564 -46.63 -6.40 56.13
N LEU A 565 -46.89 -5.13 55.83
CA LEU A 565 -46.69 -4.57 54.48
C LEU A 565 -45.20 -4.44 54.15
N GLY A 566 -44.38 -4.09 55.15
CA GLY A 566 -42.92 -4.09 55.03
C GLY A 566 -42.36 -5.49 54.72
N ALA A 567 -42.84 -6.53 55.41
CA ALA A 567 -42.42 -7.91 55.17
C ALA A 567 -42.79 -8.40 53.76
N PHE A 568 -43.98 -8.01 53.26
CA PHE A 568 -44.39 -8.30 51.88
C PHE A 568 -43.46 -7.65 50.86
N PHE A 569 -43.16 -6.34 51.00
CA PHE A 569 -42.23 -5.65 50.08
C PHE A 569 -40.80 -6.17 50.17
N LEU A 570 -40.36 -6.61 51.35
CA LEU A 570 -39.05 -7.22 51.54
C LEU A 570 -38.93 -8.54 50.78
N VAL A 571 -39.91 -9.45 50.92
CA VAL A 571 -39.92 -10.74 50.21
C VAL A 571 -40.02 -10.52 48.70
N LEU A 572 -40.92 -9.63 48.26
CA LEU A 572 -41.08 -9.32 46.83
C LEU A 572 -39.80 -8.69 46.24
N GLY A 573 -39.20 -7.73 46.96
CA GLY A 573 -37.94 -7.11 46.57
C GLY A 573 -36.80 -8.13 46.49
N LEU A 574 -36.72 -9.07 47.43
CA LEU A 574 -35.72 -10.15 47.44
C LEU A 574 -35.89 -11.08 46.23
N ILE A 575 -37.11 -11.47 45.88
CA ILE A 575 -37.38 -12.32 44.70
C ILE A 575 -36.96 -11.59 43.42
N ILE A 576 -37.34 -10.32 43.27
CA ILE A 576 -36.97 -9.50 42.10
C ILE A 576 -35.44 -9.36 42.02
N LEU A 577 -34.77 -9.12 43.15
CA LEU A 577 -33.31 -9.02 43.22
C LEU A 577 -32.60 -10.33 42.87
N LEU A 578 -33.10 -11.47 43.34
CA LEU A 578 -32.56 -12.79 42.95
C LEU A 578 -32.68 -13.04 41.45
N SER A 579 -33.72 -12.48 40.80
CA SER A 579 -33.87 -12.53 39.34
C SER A 579 -33.04 -11.47 38.58
N ALA A 580 -32.38 -10.54 39.28
CA ALA A 580 -31.67 -9.43 38.67
C ALA A 580 -30.55 -9.85 37.69
N PRO A 581 -29.70 -10.86 37.99
CA PRO A 581 -28.70 -11.32 37.01
C PRO A 581 -29.33 -11.78 35.69
N PHE A 582 -30.49 -12.44 35.74
CA PHE A 582 -31.22 -12.86 34.54
C PHE A 582 -31.83 -11.66 33.80
N ALA A 583 -32.38 -10.69 34.54
CA ALA A 583 -32.85 -9.43 33.98
C ALA A 583 -31.74 -8.70 33.22
N VAL A 584 -30.52 -8.64 33.77
CA VAL A 584 -29.35 -8.06 33.10
C VAL A 584 -29.01 -8.81 31.80
N LEU A 585 -28.99 -10.15 31.81
CA LEU A 585 -28.77 -10.91 30.57
C LEU A 585 -29.88 -10.68 29.54
N ILE A 586 -31.13 -10.46 29.94
CA ILE A 586 -32.23 -10.14 29.02
C ILE A 586 -32.04 -8.74 28.41
N LEU A 587 -31.60 -7.77 29.20
CA LEU A 587 -31.35 -6.40 28.74
C LEU A 587 -30.19 -6.31 27.76
N TYR A 588 -29.06 -6.91 28.15
CA TYR A 588 -27.80 -6.91 27.40
C TYR A 588 -27.70 -8.01 26.34
N GLY A 589 -28.59 -9.00 26.40
CA GLY A 589 -28.67 -10.08 25.43
C GLY A 589 -29.58 -9.78 24.24
N GLY A 590 -29.67 -10.79 23.36
CA GLY A 590 -30.44 -10.76 22.13
C GLY A 590 -29.67 -10.16 20.94
N LYS A 591 -30.39 -10.11 19.80
CA LYS A 591 -29.86 -9.60 18.53
C LYS A 591 -29.53 -8.10 18.64
N VAL A 592 -28.33 -7.75 18.23
CA VAL A 592 -27.85 -6.37 18.09
C VAL A 592 -28.18 -5.93 16.66
N TRP A 593 -28.85 -4.79 16.50
CA TRP A 593 -29.23 -4.26 15.18
C TRP A 593 -28.16 -3.35 14.58
N GLY A 594 -27.29 -2.81 15.43
CA GLY A 594 -26.13 -2.02 15.05
C GLY A 594 -25.28 -1.78 16.29
N ALA A 595 -24.01 -1.50 16.12
CA ALA A 595 -23.16 -1.04 17.20
C ALA A 595 -22.31 0.13 16.74
N THR A 596 -21.80 0.87 17.72
CA THR A 596 -20.89 1.97 17.44
C THR A 596 -19.66 1.44 16.72
N PRO A 597 -19.33 1.99 15.55
CA PRO A 597 -18.25 1.49 14.72
C PRO A 597 -16.90 1.83 15.34
N TRP A 598 -16.18 0.78 15.72
CA TRP A 598 -14.80 0.81 16.17
C TRP A 598 -14.00 -0.23 15.41
N LEU A 599 -12.78 0.17 15.03
CA LEU A 599 -11.77 -0.72 14.49
C LEU A 599 -10.73 -0.98 15.57
N VAL A 600 -10.68 -2.22 16.07
CA VAL A 600 -9.86 -2.61 17.22
C VAL A 600 -8.91 -3.72 16.82
N GLY A 601 -7.63 -3.57 17.13
CA GLY A 601 -6.59 -4.53 16.79
C GLY A 601 -5.96 -5.18 18.01
N PHE A 602 -5.56 -6.44 17.88
CA PHE A 602 -4.64 -7.10 18.81
C PHE A 602 -3.67 -8.05 18.07
N GLU A 603 -2.50 -8.28 18.65
CA GLU A 603 -1.47 -9.19 18.17
C GLU A 603 -1.81 -10.65 18.53
N GLY A 604 -1.68 -11.53 17.55
CA GLY A 604 -2.10 -12.93 17.61
C GLY A 604 -3.58 -13.12 17.26
N THR A 605 -4.05 -14.34 17.49
CA THR A 605 -5.44 -14.75 17.24
C THR A 605 -6.10 -15.24 18.52
N LEU A 606 -7.43 -15.10 18.58
CA LEU A 606 -8.27 -15.65 19.64
C LEU A 606 -9.53 -16.25 18.98
N PRO A 607 -10.13 -17.29 19.59
CA PRO A 607 -11.41 -17.81 19.11
C PRO A 607 -12.53 -16.77 19.25
N LEU A 608 -13.54 -16.83 18.37
CA LEU A 608 -14.61 -15.81 18.29
C LEU A 608 -15.39 -15.65 19.58
N ASP A 609 -15.65 -16.74 20.31
CA ASP A 609 -16.39 -16.72 21.57
C ASP A 609 -15.68 -15.88 22.65
N GLN A 610 -14.36 -15.98 22.71
CA GLN A 610 -13.53 -15.18 23.61
C GLN A 610 -13.50 -13.72 23.16
N ILE A 611 -13.34 -13.46 21.86
CA ILE A 611 -13.37 -12.10 21.31
C ILE A 611 -14.72 -11.44 21.63
N GLU A 612 -15.83 -12.12 21.38
CA GLU A 612 -17.18 -11.61 21.62
C GLU A 612 -17.41 -11.37 23.12
N THR A 613 -16.96 -12.29 23.97
CA THR A 613 -17.07 -12.14 25.43
C THR A 613 -16.26 -10.95 25.95
N LEU A 614 -15.06 -10.71 25.42
CA LEU A 614 -14.25 -9.54 25.77
C LEU A 614 -14.86 -8.23 25.27
N THR A 615 -15.53 -8.28 24.13
CA THR A 615 -16.11 -7.12 23.41
C THR A 615 -17.46 -6.70 23.99
N PHE A 616 -18.39 -7.64 24.10
CA PHE A 616 -19.77 -7.41 24.52
C PHE A 616 -20.08 -7.92 25.93
N GLY A 617 -19.25 -8.78 26.52
CA GLY A 617 -19.47 -9.37 27.86
C GLY A 617 -20.16 -10.74 27.85
N ASN A 618 -20.61 -11.20 26.68
CA ASN A 618 -21.18 -12.53 26.44
C ASN A 618 -20.94 -12.95 24.97
N SER A 619 -20.99 -14.26 24.72
CA SER A 619 -20.90 -14.84 23.37
C SER A 619 -22.28 -15.36 22.95
N ILE A 620 -22.87 -14.76 21.92
CA ILE A 620 -24.15 -15.20 21.32
C ILE A 620 -24.00 -15.37 19.79
N GLY A 621 -22.77 -15.41 19.26
CA GLY A 621 -22.51 -15.56 17.83
C GLY A 621 -22.80 -14.29 17.04
N ARG A 622 -22.49 -13.12 17.60
CA ARG A 622 -22.69 -11.82 16.93
C ARG A 622 -21.57 -11.49 15.96
N LEU A 623 -20.34 -11.89 16.30
CA LEU A 623 -19.16 -11.67 15.47
C LEU A 623 -18.97 -12.84 14.51
N GLN A 624 -18.52 -12.55 13.30
CA GLN A 624 -18.20 -13.55 12.29
C GLN A 624 -16.86 -13.24 11.63
N TYR A 625 -16.13 -14.26 11.19
CA TYR A 625 -14.97 -14.01 10.37
C TYR A 625 -15.38 -13.50 8.99
N THR A 626 -14.58 -12.60 8.43
CA THR A 626 -14.74 -12.16 7.04
C THR A 626 -14.37 -13.30 6.08
N PRO A 627 -15.22 -13.63 5.09
CA PRO A 627 -14.96 -14.75 4.17
C PRO A 627 -13.92 -14.47 3.09
N SER A 628 -13.60 -13.18 2.84
CA SER A 628 -12.82 -12.77 1.67
C SER A 628 -12.03 -11.48 1.92
N SER A 629 -11.53 -11.25 3.13
CA SER A 629 -10.78 -10.02 3.44
C SER A 629 -9.28 -10.09 3.12
N GLY A 630 -8.71 -11.29 3.06
CA GLY A 630 -7.28 -11.50 2.91
C GLY A 630 -6.90 -12.96 2.64
N PRO A 631 -5.59 -13.24 2.42
CA PRO A 631 -5.11 -14.60 2.12
C PRO A 631 -5.28 -15.57 3.29
N TYR A 632 -5.41 -15.07 4.52
CA TYR A 632 -5.56 -15.88 5.74
C TYR A 632 -7.01 -16.14 6.14
N CYS A 633 -7.97 -15.89 5.24
CA CYS A 633 -9.39 -16.15 5.50
C CYS A 633 -9.77 -17.60 5.15
N THR A 634 -10.52 -18.25 6.02
CA THR A 634 -11.21 -19.50 5.70
C THR A 634 -12.64 -19.19 5.27
N ARG A 635 -13.15 -19.89 4.26
CA ARG A 635 -14.53 -19.75 3.77
C ARG A 635 -15.27 -21.08 3.85
N LYS A 636 -16.58 -21.03 4.08
CA LYS A 636 -17.46 -22.20 3.88
C LYS A 636 -17.68 -22.44 2.38
N GLU A 637 -17.94 -23.70 2.01
CA GLU A 637 -18.07 -24.11 0.60
C GLU A 637 -19.29 -23.48 -0.09
N ASN A 638 -20.45 -23.47 0.57
CA ASN A 638 -21.73 -23.10 -0.05
C ASN A 638 -22.26 -21.73 0.35
N GLU A 639 -21.64 -21.06 1.34
CA GLU A 639 -22.12 -19.80 1.88
C GLU A 639 -20.96 -18.81 2.05
N ARG A 640 -21.22 -17.52 1.79
CA ARG A 640 -20.27 -16.42 2.01
C ARG A 640 -20.18 -16.09 3.51
N ILE A 641 -19.70 -17.04 4.30
CA ILE A 641 -19.48 -16.92 5.74
C ILE A 641 -18.04 -17.34 6.03
N GLY A 642 -17.32 -16.52 6.80
CA GLY A 642 -15.96 -16.87 7.21
C GLY A 642 -15.95 -17.99 8.25
N GLY A 643 -15.05 -18.94 8.06
CA GLY A 643 -14.71 -19.96 9.05
C GLY A 643 -13.57 -19.50 9.95
N GLU A 644 -13.27 -20.30 10.97
CA GLU A 644 -12.04 -20.09 11.75
C GLU A 644 -10.81 -20.15 10.84
N PRO A 645 -9.91 -19.16 10.93
CA PRO A 645 -8.76 -19.06 10.03
C PRO A 645 -7.81 -20.23 10.28
N GLN A 646 -7.52 -20.98 9.22
CA GLN A 646 -6.52 -22.05 9.24
C GLN A 646 -5.26 -21.51 8.59
N PHE A 647 -4.23 -21.27 9.39
CA PHE A 647 -2.96 -20.75 8.91
C PHE A 647 -1.80 -21.51 9.53
N ASN A 648 -0.74 -21.66 8.75
CA ASN A 648 0.51 -22.19 9.23
C ASN A 648 1.49 -21.04 9.48
N VAL A 649 2.06 -20.98 10.67
CA VAL A 649 2.99 -19.89 11.07
C VAL A 649 4.24 -19.89 10.19
N SER A 650 4.64 -21.05 9.64
CA SER A 650 5.78 -21.16 8.72
C SER A 650 5.63 -20.38 7.43
N ASP A 651 4.39 -20.07 7.04
CA ASP A 651 4.08 -19.48 5.73
C ASP A 651 4.07 -17.94 5.79
N LEU A 652 4.41 -17.37 6.95
CA LEU A 652 4.53 -15.92 7.13
C LEU A 652 5.78 -15.37 6.43
N PRO A 653 5.67 -14.19 5.78
CA PRO A 653 6.83 -13.47 5.31
C PRO A 653 7.81 -13.15 6.45
N LEU A 654 9.10 -13.05 6.13
CA LEU A 654 10.15 -12.78 7.13
C LEU A 654 9.84 -11.50 7.92
N GLY A 655 9.80 -11.60 9.25
CA GLY A 655 9.52 -10.47 10.15
C GLY A 655 8.05 -10.14 10.35
N HIS A 656 7.12 -10.78 9.60
CA HIS A 656 5.70 -10.58 9.81
C HIS A 656 5.19 -11.33 11.05
N ARG A 657 4.06 -10.84 11.57
CA ARG A 657 3.31 -11.42 12.68
C ARG A 657 1.82 -11.41 12.36
N PHE A 658 1.08 -12.31 12.98
CA PHE A 658 -0.37 -12.28 12.89
C PHE A 658 -0.98 -11.20 13.79
N PHE A 659 -1.95 -10.51 13.24
CA PHE A 659 -2.81 -9.58 13.95
C PHE A 659 -4.27 -9.89 13.65
N THR A 660 -5.12 -9.64 14.63
CA THR A 660 -6.57 -9.74 14.49
C THR A 660 -7.18 -8.35 14.56
N LEU A 661 -8.01 -8.02 13.59
CA LEU A 661 -8.81 -6.81 13.52
C LEU A 661 -10.27 -7.14 13.80
N ILE A 662 -10.86 -6.43 14.74
CA ILE A 662 -12.28 -6.50 15.08
C ILE A 662 -12.94 -5.23 14.55
N ASP A 663 -13.87 -5.39 13.63
CA ASP A 663 -14.76 -4.31 13.21
C ASP A 663 -16.14 -4.49 13.86
N THR A 664 -16.44 -3.59 14.79
CA THR A 664 -17.72 -3.61 15.52
C THR A 664 -18.85 -2.91 14.77
N GLY A 665 -18.55 -2.15 13.71
CA GLY A 665 -19.56 -1.55 12.84
C GLY A 665 -20.23 -2.60 11.95
N THR A 666 -19.43 -3.44 11.32
CA THR A 666 -19.91 -4.53 10.46
C THR A 666 -20.02 -5.88 11.18
N MET A 667 -19.59 -5.96 12.45
CA MET A 667 -19.56 -7.16 13.28
C MET A 667 -18.67 -8.27 12.72
N THR A 668 -17.57 -7.89 12.10
CA THR A 668 -16.63 -8.81 11.46
C THR A 668 -15.29 -8.88 12.17
N VAL A 669 -14.61 -10.02 12.02
CA VAL A 669 -13.26 -10.25 12.51
C VAL A 669 -12.38 -10.68 11.33
N THR A 670 -11.22 -10.05 11.21
CA THR A 670 -10.25 -10.30 10.13
C THR A 670 -8.90 -10.64 10.72
N VAL A 671 -8.26 -11.69 10.24
CA VAL A 671 -6.87 -12.02 10.57
C VAL A 671 -5.97 -11.65 9.39
N PHE A 672 -4.84 -11.00 9.69
CA PHE A 672 -3.90 -10.54 8.69
C PHE A 672 -2.46 -10.61 9.19
N SER A 673 -1.50 -10.53 8.28
CA SER A 673 -0.07 -10.45 8.62
C SER A 673 0.50 -9.08 8.29
N ALA A 674 1.40 -8.59 9.14
CA ALA A 674 2.12 -7.34 8.96
C ALA A 674 3.44 -7.35 9.74
N GLU A 675 4.39 -6.48 9.37
CA GLU A 675 5.65 -6.29 10.10
C GLU A 675 5.41 -5.48 11.38
N ARG A 676 4.66 -4.37 11.26
CA ARG A 676 4.26 -3.53 12.38
C ARG A 676 2.74 -3.49 12.54
N PRO A 677 2.22 -3.34 13.77
CA PRO A 677 0.81 -3.07 14.03
C PRO A 677 0.36 -1.77 13.33
N PRO A 678 -0.58 -1.83 12.36
CA PRO A 678 -1.02 -0.65 11.63
C PRO A 678 -1.86 0.27 12.51
N SER A 679 -1.52 1.55 12.58
CA SER A 679 -2.25 2.56 13.36
C SER A 679 -3.50 3.12 12.68
N VAL A 680 -3.59 3.01 11.36
CA VAL A 680 -4.62 3.62 10.52
C VAL A 680 -5.02 2.66 9.41
N ALA A 681 -6.29 2.65 9.06
CA ALA A 681 -6.80 2.06 7.82
C ALA A 681 -7.22 3.20 6.87
N LEU A 682 -6.59 3.28 5.71
CA LEU A 682 -6.95 4.18 4.63
C LEU A 682 -7.83 3.44 3.61
N LEU A 683 -9.08 3.84 3.47
CA LEU A 683 -9.98 3.33 2.44
C LEU A 683 -9.66 4.08 1.14
N ALA A 684 -9.01 3.39 0.20
CA ALA A 684 -8.41 4.02 -0.97
C ALA A 684 -8.95 3.47 -2.30
N GLY A 685 -9.62 2.32 -2.29
CA GLY A 685 -10.19 1.71 -3.50
C GLY A 685 -11.38 0.81 -3.23
N LYS A 686 -12.00 0.29 -4.29
CA LYS A 686 -13.04 -0.75 -4.28
C LYS A 686 -12.64 -1.89 -5.22
N GLU A 687 -13.06 -3.10 -4.89
CA GLU A 687 -12.80 -4.28 -5.71
C GLU A 687 -13.81 -5.38 -5.36
N GLY A 688 -14.59 -5.83 -6.36
CA GLY A 688 -15.59 -6.90 -6.18
C GLY A 688 -16.66 -6.59 -5.13
N GLY A 689 -17.06 -5.32 -4.96
CA GLY A 689 -18.07 -4.89 -3.98
C GLY A 689 -17.57 -4.75 -2.53
N MET A 690 -16.26 -4.82 -2.32
CA MET A 690 -15.60 -4.52 -1.04
C MET A 690 -14.61 -3.36 -1.20
N LEU A 691 -14.20 -2.75 -0.10
CA LEU A 691 -13.23 -1.67 -0.04
C LEU A 691 -11.81 -2.23 0.07
N ARG A 692 -10.85 -1.63 -0.64
CA ARG A 692 -9.43 -1.81 -0.41
C ARG A 692 -8.99 -0.86 0.71
N ALA A 693 -8.77 -1.44 1.89
CA ALA A 693 -8.29 -0.75 3.08
C ALA A 693 -6.78 -0.96 3.22
N ILE A 694 -6.00 0.09 2.93
CA ILE A 694 -4.56 0.11 3.13
C ILE A 694 -4.29 0.31 4.61
N LEU A 695 -3.76 -0.72 5.27
CA LEU A 695 -3.38 -0.66 6.67
C LEU A 695 -1.99 -0.05 6.79
N CYS A 696 -1.86 1.02 7.55
CA CYS A 696 -0.61 1.78 7.66
C CYS A 696 -0.15 2.00 9.10
N SER A 697 1.16 1.88 9.32
CA SER A 697 1.82 2.32 10.56
C SER A 697 2.31 3.77 10.41
N TYR A 698 2.24 4.55 11.49
CA TYR A 698 2.70 5.93 11.46
C TYR A 698 4.21 6.00 11.71
N GLU A 699 4.94 6.62 10.78
CA GLU A 699 6.37 6.79 10.85
C GLU A 699 6.74 8.27 11.04
N ARG A 700 7.37 8.57 12.19
CA ARG A 700 7.72 9.95 12.54
C ARG A 700 8.89 10.49 11.71
N SER A 701 9.82 9.66 11.25
CA SER A 701 10.99 10.12 10.50
C SER A 701 10.60 10.86 9.23
N ASN A 702 9.59 10.35 8.53
CA ASN A 702 9.14 10.88 7.25
C ASN A 702 7.79 11.63 7.38
N ASN A 703 7.30 11.79 8.62
CA ASN A 703 5.99 12.35 8.95
C ASN A 703 4.88 11.79 8.04
N GLY A 704 4.86 10.46 7.89
CA GLY A 704 4.05 9.76 6.90
C GLY A 704 3.52 8.42 7.41
N LEU A 705 2.71 7.77 6.57
CA LEU A 705 2.08 6.48 6.83
C LEU A 705 2.77 5.40 6.01
N ARG A 706 3.49 4.49 6.66
CA ARG A 706 4.09 3.31 6.03
C ARG A 706 3.02 2.27 5.77
N LYS A 707 2.90 1.81 4.53
CA LYS A 707 1.98 0.73 4.17
C LYS A 707 2.45 -0.62 4.74
N GLU A 708 1.60 -1.28 5.52
CA GLU A 708 1.87 -2.56 6.18
C GLU A 708 1.18 -3.75 5.51
N CYS A 709 -0.02 -3.58 4.97
CA CYS A 709 -0.74 -4.54 4.12
C CYS A 709 -2.00 -3.89 3.57
N VAL A 710 -2.70 -4.58 2.66
CA VAL A 710 -4.04 -4.18 2.19
C VAL A 710 -5.05 -5.28 2.49
N LEU A 711 -6.21 -4.91 3.02
CA LEU A 711 -7.30 -5.82 3.29
C LEU A 711 -8.56 -5.42 2.52
N ARG A 712 -9.41 -6.40 2.25
CA ARG A 712 -10.76 -6.17 1.71
C ARG A 712 -11.74 -6.02 2.88
N MET A 713 -12.43 -4.89 2.93
CA MET A 713 -13.36 -4.52 4.00
C MET A 713 -14.76 -4.27 3.46
N GLU A 714 -15.78 -4.37 4.31
CA GLU A 714 -17.17 -4.20 3.88
C GLU A 714 -17.49 -2.74 3.50
N THR A 715 -18.24 -2.56 2.42
CA THR A 715 -18.54 -1.24 1.83
C THR A 715 -19.20 -0.22 2.77
N PRO A 716 -20.09 -0.58 3.72
CA PRO A 716 -20.68 0.37 4.68
C PRO A 716 -19.67 1.17 5.51
N MET A 717 -18.43 0.68 5.64
CA MET A 717 -17.37 1.43 6.34
C MET A 717 -17.03 2.77 5.67
N TRP A 718 -17.27 2.89 4.36
CA TRP A 718 -17.04 4.13 3.61
C TRP A 718 -17.92 5.27 4.13
N ASP A 719 -19.22 5.04 4.28
CA ASP A 719 -20.18 6.07 4.70
C ASP A 719 -20.02 6.47 6.17
N ALA A 720 -19.51 5.55 6.99
CA ALA A 720 -19.27 5.77 8.42
C ALA A 720 -17.87 6.35 8.72
N SER A 721 -17.05 6.64 7.72
CA SER A 721 -15.71 7.21 7.87
C SER A 721 -15.60 8.62 7.30
N ASP A 722 -14.56 9.35 7.68
CA ASP A 722 -14.34 10.72 7.23
C ASP A 722 -13.21 10.77 6.18
N ALA A 723 -13.43 11.52 5.11
CA ALA A 723 -12.42 11.85 4.11
C ALA A 723 -11.29 12.68 4.73
N MET A 724 -10.08 12.41 4.27
CA MET A 724 -8.86 13.12 4.66
C MET A 724 -8.28 13.89 3.48
N GLY A 725 -7.78 15.07 3.79
CA GLY A 725 -7.04 15.88 2.84
C GLY A 725 -5.54 15.65 2.98
N TRP A 726 -4.85 15.40 1.87
CA TRP A 726 -3.39 15.28 1.76
C TRP A 726 -2.74 14.42 2.86
N VAL A 727 -2.64 13.12 2.63
CA VAL A 727 -1.99 12.15 3.51
C VAL A 727 -0.78 11.56 2.80
N LYS A 728 0.37 11.54 3.47
CA LYS A 728 1.61 10.98 2.93
C LYS A 728 1.64 9.46 3.16
N LEU A 729 1.67 8.68 2.09
CA LEU A 729 1.78 7.21 2.08
C LEU A 729 3.19 6.80 1.60
N THR A 730 3.88 5.97 2.37
CA THR A 730 5.25 5.51 2.12
C THR A 730 5.31 4.01 1.84
#